data_AF-A0A9Q3UZN7-F1
#
_entry.id   AF-A0A9Q3UZN7-F1
#
_cell.length_a   1.000
_cell.length_b   1.000
_cell.length_c   1.000
_cell.angle_alpha   90.00
_cell.angle_beta   90.00
_cell.angle_gamma   90.00
#
_symmetry.space_group_name_H-M   'P 1'
#
loop_
_entity.id
_entity.type
_entity.pdbx_description
1 polymer ?
#
loop_
_entity_poly.entity_id
_entity_poly.type
_entity_poly.pdbx_seq_one_letter_code
_entity_poly.pdbx_strand_id
1 'polypeptide(L)'
;MSVPDVEAIHGLPPAVALQQSRGGTTVRSTVGSVTTISNLLRMLYSRAGDYPANQSIIYAEGFSANTPEGACPKCHGIGRIYDVTEKSMVPNDSLTIRERAVEAWPSAWQGQNLREILMTLGFDVDKPWKDLPQKDRDWILFTDETPTVPVYSGLSAPEVKRALELNLPASYMGTFTGAKRYVLQTFANTNSQMMKRRVSQYMLNTECPVCHGKRLKRESLSVKFDGYDIIDLSNLSLSQLMDIFTSYAEGQFLNKEKDKFPEKAIVAQNIAIDLVARLKIMIDLGLGYLSLERSTPSVSPGELQRLRLATQVHSNLFGVIYVLDEPSAGLHPADTEALFTVLQKLKDVGNSMFIVEHEVDIIRHCDWIVDVGPEAGTNGGEILYSGTLEGLQSVERSLTRHYITPKPIAKKKVRKAEQWLQVNNVTRNNIQNLDVSFPLGVLTSITGTSGSGKSSLVSQALVDLVSDYLGQEIEEAKEEQSELLQENIIHTSGVITDGMQNIKRLVRVDQKPIGRTPRSNLATYTGLFDRIRQLFAETPMAKSRKYDVGRFSFNVAKGRCTHCKGEGFVMVELLFLPSVYTPCPTCKGTRYNEKTLEVTYNNKNIAKVLDLTVDEAWNFFQHDKSLRQSLDVLKQVGLGYIRLGQPATELSGGEAQRIKLASELQRTQRGKTLYILDEPTTGLHPSDVEKLIGQLNFLVDAGNTVITIEHDMHVVASSDWVIDIGPGAGKDGGQIVAEGTPVEVAKNTKSKTAKYLAEYV
;
A
#
# COMPACT_ATOMS: atom_id res chain seq x y z
N MET A 1 -11.01 7.43 17.34
CA MET A 1 -11.04 8.59 18.25
C MET A 1 -12.48 9.03 18.48
N SER A 2 -12.87 9.32 19.72
CA SER A 2 -14.08 10.09 19.98
C SER A 2 -13.86 11.52 19.47
N VAL A 3 -14.82 12.04 18.70
CA VAL A 3 -14.87 13.46 18.33
C VAL A 3 -14.73 14.30 19.61
N PRO A 4 -13.93 15.38 19.63
CA PRO A 4 -13.86 16.25 20.81
C PRO A 4 -15.27 16.70 21.23
N ASP A 5 -15.56 16.59 22.52
CA ASP A 5 -16.87 16.93 23.10
C ASP A 5 -16.95 18.45 23.28
N VAL A 6 -17.23 19.15 22.18
CA VAL A 6 -17.38 20.60 22.13
C VAL A 6 -18.75 20.95 21.58
N GLU A 7 -19.42 21.92 22.22
CA GLU A 7 -20.78 22.32 21.87
C GLU A 7 -20.82 23.07 20.51
N ALA A 8 -19.82 23.91 20.24
CA ALA A 8 -19.62 24.57 18.96
C ALA A 8 -18.16 25.02 18.80
N ILE A 9 -17.70 25.09 17.54
CA ILE A 9 -16.44 25.74 17.19
C ILE A 9 -16.76 26.91 16.25
N HIS A 10 -16.32 28.10 16.60
CA HIS A 10 -16.54 29.33 15.83
C HIS A 10 -15.22 29.93 15.34
N GLY A 11 -15.27 30.65 14.22
CA GLY A 11 -14.11 31.40 13.71
C GLY A 11 -13.02 30.56 13.04
N LEU A 12 -13.27 29.27 12.77
CA LEU A 12 -12.34 28.46 11.98
C LEU A 12 -12.45 28.83 10.49
N PRO A 13 -11.33 29.20 9.83
CA PRO A 13 -11.26 29.27 8.39
C PRO A 13 -11.48 27.88 7.77
N PRO A 14 -11.80 27.80 6.45
CA PRO A 14 -11.85 26.52 5.76
C PRO A 14 -10.56 25.74 5.94
N ALA A 15 -10.67 24.46 6.30
CA ALA A 15 -9.51 23.60 6.55
C ALA A 15 -9.29 22.61 5.40
N VAL A 16 -8.05 22.48 4.95
CA VAL A 16 -7.61 21.49 3.97
C VAL A 16 -6.68 20.50 4.66
N ALA A 17 -7.14 19.27 4.88
CA ALA A 17 -6.34 18.22 5.48
C ALA A 17 -5.59 17.40 4.41
N LEU A 18 -4.27 17.28 4.56
CA LEU A 18 -3.38 16.47 3.74
C LEU A 18 -2.82 15.31 4.58
N GLN A 19 -3.63 14.25 4.70
CA GLN A 19 -3.28 13.03 5.44
C GLN A 19 -2.34 12.12 4.65
N GLN A 20 -1.50 11.35 5.36
CA GLN A 20 -0.68 10.28 4.76
C GLN A 20 -1.52 9.12 4.21
N SER A 21 -2.69 8.86 4.82
CA SER A 21 -3.51 7.70 4.47
C SER A 21 -4.08 7.80 3.04
N ARG A 22 -4.10 6.66 2.34
CA ARG A 22 -4.74 6.56 1.02
C ARG A 22 -6.25 6.72 1.19
N GLY A 23 -6.76 7.94 1.06
CA GLY A 23 -8.17 8.16 0.69
C GLY A 23 -8.47 7.34 -0.58
N GLY A 24 -9.65 6.72 -0.65
CA GLY A 24 -9.99 5.69 -1.64
C GLY A 24 -9.46 5.97 -3.05
N THR A 25 -8.32 5.35 -3.40
CA THR A 25 -7.69 5.51 -4.71
C THR A 25 -8.45 4.63 -5.70
N THR A 26 -9.07 5.24 -6.71
CA THR A 26 -9.62 4.45 -7.81
C THR A 26 -8.51 4.07 -8.78
N VAL A 27 -8.58 2.87 -9.35
CA VAL A 27 -7.62 2.35 -10.35
C VAL A 27 -7.57 3.22 -11.63
N ARG A 28 -8.52 4.14 -11.79
CA ARG A 28 -8.57 5.09 -12.91
C ARG A 28 -7.80 6.38 -12.65
N SER A 29 -7.41 6.66 -11.40
CA SER A 29 -6.66 7.87 -11.04
C SER A 29 -5.18 7.69 -11.33
N THR A 30 -4.60 8.66 -12.03
CA THR A 30 -3.17 8.76 -12.34
C THR A 30 -2.56 10.02 -11.73
N VAL A 31 -1.21 10.12 -11.72
CA VAL A 31 -0.48 11.34 -11.33
C VAL A 31 -1.02 12.57 -12.05
N GLY A 32 -1.27 12.49 -13.36
CA GLY A 32 -1.81 13.60 -14.15
C GLY A 32 -3.21 14.03 -13.73
N SER A 33 -4.04 13.10 -13.26
CA SER A 33 -5.39 13.43 -12.74
C SER A 33 -5.35 14.08 -11.36
N VAL A 34 -4.50 13.60 -10.45
CA VAL A 34 -4.37 14.15 -9.08
C VAL A 34 -3.79 15.56 -9.13
N THR A 35 -2.84 15.78 -10.03
CA THR A 35 -2.17 17.07 -10.21
C THR A 35 -2.93 18.05 -11.08
N THR A 36 -4.02 17.61 -11.72
CA THR A 36 -4.79 18.34 -12.73
C THR A 36 -4.01 18.73 -14.00
N ILE A 37 -2.75 18.32 -14.13
CA ILE A 37 -1.91 18.57 -15.32
C ILE A 37 -2.54 17.95 -16.58
N SER A 38 -3.24 16.82 -16.44
CA SER A 38 -3.95 16.20 -17.57
C SER A 38 -5.01 17.13 -18.17
N ASN A 39 -5.59 18.06 -17.41
CA ASN A 39 -6.55 19.03 -17.94
C ASN A 39 -5.87 20.01 -18.91
N LEU A 40 -4.69 20.51 -18.52
CA LEU A 40 -3.90 21.42 -19.34
C LEU A 40 -3.43 20.75 -20.64
N LEU A 41 -2.96 19.50 -20.56
CA LEU A 41 -2.59 18.75 -21.76
C LEU A 41 -3.79 18.50 -22.69
N ARG A 42 -4.95 18.14 -22.15
CA ARG A 42 -6.17 17.96 -22.97
C ARG A 42 -6.59 19.25 -23.65
N MET A 43 -6.47 20.40 -22.97
CA MET A 43 -6.72 21.72 -23.57
C MET A 43 -5.68 22.06 -24.64
N LEU A 44 -4.40 21.78 -24.39
CA LEU A 44 -3.31 22.00 -25.34
C LEU A 44 -3.55 21.23 -26.65
N TYR A 45 -3.80 19.93 -26.57
CA TYR A 45 -4.04 19.11 -27.76
C TYR A 45 -5.30 19.55 -28.53
N SER A 46 -6.35 19.96 -27.80
CA SER A 46 -7.59 20.46 -28.40
C SER A 46 -7.41 21.77 -29.19
N ARG A 47 -6.51 22.66 -28.74
CA ARG A 47 -6.41 24.03 -29.28
C ARG A 47 -5.16 24.28 -30.11
N ALA A 48 -4.06 23.62 -29.77
CA ALA A 48 -2.74 23.82 -30.37
C ALA A 48 -2.13 22.52 -30.90
N GLY A 49 -2.87 21.41 -30.92
CA GLY A 49 -2.42 20.17 -31.54
C GLY A 49 -2.31 20.27 -33.07
N ASP A 50 -1.47 19.41 -33.62
CA ASP A 50 -1.32 19.13 -35.04
C ASP A 50 -2.34 18.09 -35.46
N TYR A 51 -3.39 18.55 -36.15
CA TYR A 51 -4.47 17.69 -36.63
C TYR A 51 -4.14 17.13 -38.03
N PRO A 52 -4.45 15.84 -38.29
CA PRO A 52 -4.43 15.30 -39.64
C PRO A 52 -5.33 16.09 -40.59
N ALA A 53 -4.98 16.12 -41.88
CA ALA A 53 -5.78 16.78 -42.90
C ALA A 53 -7.22 16.23 -42.91
N ASN A 54 -8.21 17.12 -42.99
CA ASN A 54 -9.65 16.82 -42.99
C ASN A 54 -10.25 16.27 -41.69
N GLN A 55 -9.52 16.31 -40.57
CA GLN A 55 -10.06 15.98 -39.26
C GLN A 55 -10.70 17.20 -38.58
N SER A 56 -11.92 17.06 -38.06
CA SER A 56 -12.58 18.11 -37.28
C SER A 56 -11.90 18.32 -35.92
N ILE A 57 -12.09 19.49 -35.32
CA ILE A 57 -11.59 19.77 -33.98
C ILE A 57 -12.13 18.75 -32.97
N ILE A 58 -11.25 18.30 -32.08
CA ILE A 58 -11.59 17.45 -30.94
C ILE A 58 -11.51 18.32 -29.70
N TYR A 59 -12.59 18.41 -28.94
CA TYR A 59 -12.60 19.14 -27.68
C TYR A 59 -11.82 18.39 -26.60
N ALA A 60 -11.42 19.08 -25.52
CA ALA A 60 -10.59 18.52 -24.45
C ALA A 60 -11.12 17.19 -23.87
N GLU A 61 -12.44 17.02 -23.79
CA GLU A 61 -13.05 15.77 -23.32
C GLU A 61 -12.83 14.59 -24.26
N GLY A 62 -12.63 14.82 -25.56
CA GLY A 62 -12.23 13.79 -26.52
C GLY A 62 -10.81 13.26 -26.32
N PHE A 63 -10.00 13.91 -25.48
CA PHE A 63 -8.67 13.44 -25.08
C PHE A 63 -8.66 12.80 -23.68
N SER A 64 -9.84 12.47 -23.14
CA SER A 64 -9.98 11.81 -21.83
C SER A 64 -10.39 10.35 -21.98
N ALA A 65 -9.66 9.45 -21.30
CA ALA A 65 -10.04 8.04 -21.22
C ALA A 65 -11.24 7.80 -20.28
N ASN A 66 -11.66 8.82 -19.52
CA ASN A 66 -12.76 8.75 -18.57
C ASN A 66 -14.09 9.23 -19.16
N THR A 67 -14.10 9.76 -20.40
CA THR A 67 -15.31 10.18 -21.09
C THR A 67 -15.64 9.23 -22.24
N PRO A 68 -16.93 9.02 -22.58
CA PRO A 68 -17.31 8.25 -23.77
C PRO A 68 -16.80 8.87 -25.09
N GLU A 69 -16.56 10.18 -25.09
CA GLU A 69 -16.05 10.94 -26.23
C GLU A 69 -14.62 10.55 -26.59
N GLY A 70 -13.73 10.40 -25.60
CA GLY A 70 -12.33 10.05 -25.83
C GLY A 70 -11.99 8.57 -25.63
N ALA A 71 -12.74 7.85 -24.81
CA ALA A 71 -12.44 6.47 -24.46
C ALA A 71 -12.46 5.52 -25.67
N CYS A 72 -11.46 4.65 -25.74
CA CYS A 72 -11.42 3.56 -26.71
C CYS A 72 -12.69 2.70 -26.58
N PRO A 73 -13.43 2.45 -27.67
CA PRO A 73 -14.72 1.76 -27.62
C PRO A 73 -14.61 0.28 -27.24
N LYS A 74 -13.43 -0.34 -27.45
CA LYS A 74 -13.23 -1.77 -27.20
C LYS A 74 -12.94 -2.09 -25.74
N CYS A 75 -12.12 -1.26 -25.08
CA CYS A 75 -11.74 -1.44 -23.67
C CYS A 75 -12.41 -0.42 -22.74
N HIS A 76 -13.28 0.44 -23.25
CA HIS A 76 -13.96 1.51 -22.49
C HIS A 76 -13.01 2.37 -21.65
N GLY A 77 -11.87 2.78 -22.24
CA GLY A 77 -10.89 3.62 -21.55
C GLY A 77 -9.96 2.91 -20.56
N ILE A 78 -10.02 1.58 -20.47
CA ILE A 78 -9.17 0.79 -19.56
C ILE A 78 -7.77 0.54 -20.17
N GLY A 79 -7.67 0.43 -21.50
CA GLY A 79 -6.43 0.13 -22.22
C GLY A 79 -6.13 -1.37 -22.36
N ARG A 80 -6.83 -2.20 -21.59
CA ARG A 80 -6.70 -3.66 -21.57
C ARG A 80 -8.05 -4.32 -21.76
N ILE A 81 -8.05 -5.54 -22.28
CA ILE A 81 -9.24 -6.39 -22.38
C ILE A 81 -9.03 -7.55 -21.43
N TYR A 82 -10.03 -7.77 -20.58
CA TYR A 82 -10.10 -8.98 -19.80
C TYR A 82 -10.85 -10.03 -20.61
N ASP A 83 -10.15 -11.11 -20.94
CA ASP A 83 -10.76 -12.28 -21.58
C ASP A 83 -10.43 -13.53 -20.78
N VAL A 84 -11.10 -14.63 -21.07
CA VAL A 84 -10.87 -15.93 -20.45
C VAL A 84 -10.66 -16.97 -21.53
N THR A 85 -9.81 -17.95 -21.25
CA THR A 85 -9.51 -19.07 -22.16
C THR A 85 -9.91 -20.38 -21.50
N GLU A 86 -10.00 -21.44 -22.30
CA GLU A 86 -10.21 -22.79 -21.75
C GLU A 86 -9.10 -23.14 -20.74
N LYS A 87 -7.83 -22.92 -21.10
CA LYS A 87 -6.70 -23.20 -20.22
C LYS A 87 -6.71 -22.39 -18.92
N SER A 88 -7.16 -21.13 -18.97
CA SER A 88 -7.25 -20.31 -17.76
C SER A 88 -8.43 -20.71 -16.88
N MET A 89 -9.55 -21.18 -17.45
CA MET A 89 -10.73 -21.62 -16.68
C MET A 89 -10.65 -23.08 -16.21
N VAL A 90 -9.87 -23.91 -16.91
CA VAL A 90 -9.66 -25.34 -16.68
C VAL A 90 -8.15 -25.62 -16.66
N PRO A 91 -7.45 -25.34 -15.55
CA PRO A 91 -5.99 -25.51 -15.48
C PRO A 91 -5.54 -26.97 -15.55
N ASN A 92 -6.36 -27.90 -15.05
CA ASN A 92 -6.11 -29.34 -15.09
C ASN A 92 -7.23 -30.06 -15.87
N ASP A 93 -6.94 -30.34 -17.14
CA ASP A 93 -7.87 -30.97 -18.09
C ASP A 93 -8.00 -32.49 -17.93
N SER A 94 -7.25 -33.10 -17.01
CA SER A 94 -7.31 -34.54 -16.74
C SER A 94 -8.33 -34.89 -15.65
N LEU A 95 -8.91 -33.89 -14.98
CA LEU A 95 -10.00 -34.05 -14.03
C LEU A 95 -11.35 -34.15 -14.74
N THR A 96 -12.32 -34.78 -14.07
CA THR A 96 -13.74 -34.78 -14.49
C THR A 96 -14.45 -33.50 -14.05
N ILE A 97 -15.61 -33.18 -14.63
CA ILE A 97 -16.45 -32.06 -14.15
C ILE A 97 -16.87 -32.29 -12.68
N ARG A 98 -17.12 -33.55 -12.29
CA ARG A 98 -17.44 -33.92 -10.90
C ARG A 98 -16.30 -33.62 -9.92
N GLU A 99 -15.07 -33.85 -10.34
CA GLU A 99 -13.84 -33.53 -9.59
C GLU A 99 -13.44 -32.04 -9.68
N ARG A 100 -14.28 -31.20 -10.28
CA ARG A 100 -14.10 -29.75 -10.45
C ARG A 100 -13.01 -29.36 -11.44
N ALA A 101 -12.98 -30.00 -12.62
CA ALA A 101 -12.15 -29.55 -13.74
C ALA A 101 -12.35 -28.06 -14.08
N VAL A 102 -13.61 -27.59 -14.11
CA VAL A 102 -13.95 -26.17 -14.33
C VAL A 102 -13.77 -25.37 -13.04
N GLU A 103 -12.52 -25.03 -12.74
CA GLU A 103 -12.13 -24.35 -11.50
C GLU A 103 -12.73 -22.91 -11.40
N ALA A 104 -12.96 -22.28 -12.56
CA ALA A 104 -13.52 -20.93 -12.65
C ALA A 104 -14.94 -20.78 -12.07
N TRP A 105 -15.70 -21.86 -11.96
CA TRP A 105 -17.06 -21.85 -11.42
C TRP A 105 -17.12 -21.54 -9.91
N PRO A 106 -18.29 -21.12 -9.38
CA PRO A 106 -18.45 -20.85 -7.97
C PRO A 106 -18.16 -22.07 -7.09
N SER A 107 -17.64 -21.82 -5.89
CA SER A 107 -17.37 -22.89 -4.91
C SER A 107 -18.63 -23.33 -4.16
N ALA A 108 -18.50 -24.41 -3.40
CA ALA A 108 -19.58 -24.97 -2.58
C ALA A 108 -20.84 -25.34 -3.39
N TRP A 109 -22.03 -24.98 -2.89
CA TRP A 109 -23.31 -25.42 -3.43
C TRP A 109 -23.57 -24.94 -4.87
N GLN A 110 -23.16 -23.72 -5.22
CA GLN A 110 -23.43 -23.16 -6.55
C GLN A 110 -22.67 -23.91 -7.66
N GLY A 111 -21.42 -24.31 -7.44
CA GLY A 111 -20.67 -25.13 -8.39
C GLY A 111 -21.26 -26.54 -8.52
N GLN A 112 -21.71 -27.11 -7.40
CA GLN A 112 -22.44 -28.38 -7.42
C GLN A 112 -23.73 -28.27 -8.23
N ASN A 113 -24.48 -27.17 -8.10
CA ASN A 113 -25.70 -26.95 -8.84
C ASN A 113 -25.45 -26.90 -10.36
N LEU A 114 -24.41 -26.19 -10.83
CA LEU A 114 -24.07 -26.14 -12.27
C LEU A 114 -23.73 -27.51 -12.83
N ARG A 115 -23.01 -28.34 -12.06
CA ARG A 115 -22.78 -29.75 -12.43
C ARG A 115 -24.07 -30.55 -12.53
N GLU A 116 -24.98 -30.42 -11.57
CA GLU A 116 -26.26 -31.14 -11.58
C GLU A 116 -27.15 -30.72 -12.76
N ILE A 117 -27.11 -29.43 -13.13
CA ILE A 117 -27.78 -28.91 -14.34
C ILE A 117 -27.21 -29.56 -15.61
N LEU A 118 -25.88 -29.69 -15.71
CA LEU A 118 -25.24 -30.37 -16.84
C LEU A 118 -25.68 -31.84 -16.96
N MET A 119 -25.87 -32.53 -15.84
CA MET A 119 -26.39 -33.91 -15.84
C MET A 119 -27.81 -33.97 -16.41
N THR A 120 -28.70 -33.04 -16.04
CA THR A 120 -30.05 -32.93 -16.61
C THR A 120 -30.02 -32.64 -18.11
N LEU A 121 -29.08 -31.81 -18.57
CA LEU A 121 -28.88 -31.48 -19.98
C LEU A 121 -28.23 -32.62 -20.79
N GLY A 122 -27.82 -33.71 -20.14
CA GLY A 122 -27.27 -34.91 -20.79
C GLY A 122 -25.77 -34.87 -21.03
N PHE A 123 -25.03 -33.95 -20.40
CA PHE A 123 -23.57 -33.94 -20.47
C PHE A 123 -22.96 -35.01 -19.56
N ASP A 124 -21.87 -35.61 -20.02
CA ASP A 124 -21.10 -36.56 -19.22
C ASP A 124 -20.17 -35.80 -18.26
N VAL A 125 -20.52 -35.80 -16.97
CA VAL A 125 -19.76 -35.11 -15.92
C VAL A 125 -18.67 -35.97 -15.29
N ASP A 126 -18.60 -37.24 -15.67
CA ASP A 126 -17.72 -38.28 -15.09
C ASP A 126 -16.58 -38.66 -16.05
N LYS A 127 -16.53 -38.07 -17.24
CA LYS A 127 -15.43 -38.17 -18.20
C LYS A 127 -14.34 -37.11 -17.93
N PRO A 128 -13.04 -37.42 -18.07
CA PRO A 128 -11.99 -36.41 -18.02
C PRO A 128 -12.25 -35.29 -19.04
N TRP A 129 -12.00 -34.04 -18.64
CA TRP A 129 -12.35 -32.86 -19.43
C TRP A 129 -11.80 -32.91 -20.85
N LYS A 130 -10.51 -33.25 -21.00
CA LYS A 130 -9.84 -33.37 -22.31
C LYS A 130 -10.48 -34.38 -23.27
N ASP A 131 -11.21 -35.35 -22.76
CA ASP A 131 -11.85 -36.40 -23.55
C ASP A 131 -13.30 -36.05 -23.93
N LEU A 132 -13.86 -34.93 -23.43
CA LEU A 132 -15.17 -34.44 -23.84
C LEU A 132 -15.13 -33.89 -25.28
N PRO A 133 -16.22 -34.01 -26.05
CA PRO A 133 -16.31 -33.39 -27.37
C PRO A 133 -16.05 -31.87 -27.29
N GLN A 134 -15.29 -31.32 -28.23
CA GLN A 134 -14.97 -29.88 -28.25
C GLN A 134 -16.23 -29.00 -28.21
N LYS A 135 -17.28 -29.39 -28.94
CA LYS A 135 -18.56 -28.68 -28.95
C LYS A 135 -19.19 -28.56 -27.55
N ASP A 136 -19.07 -29.61 -26.74
CA ASP A 136 -19.64 -29.64 -25.40
C ASP A 136 -18.81 -28.76 -24.45
N ARG A 137 -17.47 -28.85 -24.55
CA ARG A 137 -16.56 -27.97 -23.81
C ARG A 137 -16.80 -26.50 -24.15
N ASP A 138 -16.91 -26.18 -25.42
CA ASP A 138 -17.14 -24.81 -25.91
C ASP A 138 -18.48 -24.28 -25.39
N TRP A 139 -19.54 -25.09 -25.41
CA TRP A 139 -20.85 -24.69 -24.89
C TRP A 139 -20.80 -24.46 -23.38
N ILE A 140 -20.20 -25.38 -22.60
CA ILE A 140 -20.08 -25.25 -21.14
C ILE A 140 -19.29 -23.98 -20.75
N LEU A 141 -18.25 -23.65 -21.51
CA LEU A 141 -17.36 -22.53 -21.18
C LEU A 141 -17.87 -21.18 -21.70
N PHE A 142 -18.33 -21.11 -22.95
CA PHE A 142 -18.46 -19.85 -23.69
C PHE A 142 -19.89 -19.50 -24.11
N THR A 143 -20.88 -20.34 -23.84
CA THR A 143 -22.27 -20.03 -24.20
C THR A 143 -22.82 -18.81 -23.46
N ASP A 144 -23.64 -18.03 -24.16
CA ASP A 144 -24.49 -16.98 -23.57
C ASP A 144 -25.89 -17.49 -23.19
N GLU A 145 -26.19 -18.76 -23.51
CA GLU A 145 -27.46 -19.39 -23.15
C GLU A 145 -27.57 -19.61 -21.63
N THR A 146 -28.76 -19.34 -21.08
CA THR A 146 -29.06 -19.54 -19.66
C THR A 146 -30.30 -20.43 -19.49
N PRO A 147 -30.27 -21.71 -19.91
CA PRO A 147 -31.40 -22.61 -19.77
C PRO A 147 -31.74 -22.86 -18.30
N THR A 148 -33.04 -22.92 -18.00
CA THR A 148 -33.55 -23.30 -16.69
C THR A 148 -34.13 -24.71 -16.76
N VAL A 149 -33.58 -25.64 -15.98
CA VAL A 149 -33.91 -27.07 -16.04
C VAL A 149 -34.25 -27.64 -14.65
N PRO A 150 -35.01 -28.73 -14.57
CA PRO A 150 -35.25 -29.43 -13.31
C PRO A 150 -33.95 -30.04 -12.77
N VAL A 151 -33.69 -29.87 -11.48
CA VAL A 151 -32.52 -30.43 -10.80
C VAL A 151 -32.95 -31.46 -9.76
N TYR A 152 -32.30 -32.63 -9.79
CA TYR A 152 -32.54 -33.74 -8.87
C TYR A 152 -31.30 -33.95 -7.99
N SER A 153 -31.33 -33.34 -6.81
CA SER A 153 -30.15 -33.32 -5.92
C SER A 153 -29.82 -34.72 -5.39
N GLY A 154 -28.55 -35.10 -5.44
CA GLY A 154 -28.06 -36.37 -4.89
C GLY A 154 -28.26 -37.62 -5.75
N LEU A 155 -28.81 -37.48 -6.97
CA LEU A 155 -28.95 -38.59 -7.93
C LEU A 155 -27.72 -38.71 -8.86
N SER A 156 -27.45 -39.92 -9.35
CA SER A 156 -26.46 -40.19 -10.41
C SER A 156 -27.01 -39.86 -11.81
N ALA A 157 -26.15 -39.72 -12.83
CA ALA A 157 -26.58 -39.36 -14.18
C ALA A 157 -27.62 -40.33 -14.79
N PRO A 158 -27.47 -41.67 -14.64
CA PRO A 158 -28.50 -42.61 -15.08
C PRO A 158 -29.83 -42.46 -14.33
N GLU A 159 -29.80 -42.13 -13.04
CA GLU A 159 -30.99 -41.93 -12.21
C GLU A 159 -31.71 -40.62 -12.57
N VAL A 160 -30.96 -39.55 -12.85
CA VAL A 160 -31.51 -38.28 -13.35
C VAL A 160 -32.25 -38.50 -14.67
N LYS A 161 -31.67 -39.27 -15.59
CA LYS A 161 -32.31 -39.60 -16.87
C LYS A 161 -33.63 -40.35 -16.67
N ARG A 162 -33.66 -41.35 -15.79
CA ARG A 162 -34.90 -42.07 -15.43
C ARG A 162 -35.92 -41.15 -14.74
N ALA A 163 -35.47 -40.25 -13.87
CA ALA A 163 -36.36 -39.29 -13.19
C ALA A 163 -37.04 -38.33 -14.18
N LEU A 164 -36.32 -37.90 -15.22
CA LEU A 164 -36.86 -37.12 -16.33
C LEU A 164 -37.86 -37.93 -17.16
N GLU A 165 -37.52 -39.16 -17.55
CA GLU A 165 -38.40 -40.06 -18.32
C GLU A 165 -39.71 -40.36 -17.57
N LEU A 166 -39.66 -40.48 -16.25
CA LEU A 166 -40.80 -40.75 -15.37
C LEU A 166 -41.53 -39.48 -14.89
N ASN A 167 -41.11 -38.28 -15.31
CA ASN A 167 -41.65 -36.99 -14.86
C ASN A 167 -41.75 -36.86 -13.33
N LEU A 168 -40.71 -37.31 -12.61
CA LEU A 168 -40.67 -37.16 -11.15
C LEU A 168 -40.52 -35.68 -10.76
N PRO A 169 -41.08 -35.26 -9.60
CA PRO A 169 -40.95 -33.89 -9.12
C PRO A 169 -39.48 -33.55 -8.86
N ALA A 170 -39.03 -32.43 -9.42
CA ALA A 170 -37.68 -31.91 -9.23
C ALA A 170 -37.49 -31.38 -7.80
N SER A 171 -36.24 -31.40 -7.31
CA SER A 171 -35.91 -30.78 -6.02
C SER A 171 -36.07 -29.26 -6.09
N TYR A 172 -35.67 -28.66 -7.22
CA TYR A 172 -35.81 -27.24 -7.54
C TYR A 172 -35.50 -27.02 -9.03
N MET A 173 -35.78 -25.82 -9.55
CA MET A 173 -35.38 -25.40 -10.90
C MET A 173 -34.04 -24.68 -10.83
N GLY A 174 -33.06 -25.13 -11.60
CA GLY A 174 -31.73 -24.53 -11.68
C GLY A 174 -31.50 -23.83 -13.01
N THR A 175 -30.89 -22.65 -12.98
CA THR A 175 -30.53 -21.89 -14.19
C THR A 175 -29.04 -22.02 -14.47
N PHE A 176 -28.68 -22.48 -15.67
CA PHE A 176 -27.28 -22.62 -16.08
C PHE A 176 -26.62 -21.26 -16.35
N THR A 177 -25.32 -21.18 -16.12
CA THR A 177 -24.48 -20.09 -16.61
C THR A 177 -23.13 -20.64 -17.07
N GLY A 178 -22.72 -20.27 -18.29
CA GLY A 178 -21.41 -20.64 -18.83
C GLY A 178 -20.27 -20.08 -17.98
N ALA A 179 -19.12 -20.76 -17.98
CA ALA A 179 -17.98 -20.37 -17.13
C ALA A 179 -17.49 -18.93 -17.41
N LYS A 180 -17.34 -18.56 -18.69
CA LYS A 180 -16.94 -17.20 -19.10
C LYS A 180 -17.93 -16.15 -18.61
N ARG A 181 -19.22 -16.40 -18.78
CA ARG A 181 -20.28 -15.49 -18.35
C ARG A 181 -20.25 -15.28 -16.84
N TYR A 182 -20.14 -16.37 -16.07
CA TYR A 182 -20.00 -16.29 -14.62
C TYR A 182 -18.79 -15.46 -14.18
N VAL A 183 -17.60 -15.72 -14.77
CA VAL A 183 -16.36 -14.99 -14.45
C VAL A 183 -16.51 -13.50 -14.74
N LEU A 184 -16.93 -13.13 -15.96
CA LEU A 184 -17.04 -11.74 -16.37
C LEU A 184 -18.11 -10.98 -15.58
N GLN A 185 -19.29 -11.57 -15.35
CA GLN A 185 -20.34 -10.93 -14.57
C GLN A 185 -19.96 -10.77 -13.10
N THR A 186 -19.34 -11.79 -12.51
CA THR A 186 -18.88 -11.73 -11.13
C THR A 186 -17.80 -10.66 -10.99
N PHE A 187 -16.86 -10.56 -11.94
CA PHE A 187 -15.82 -9.55 -11.93
C PHE A 187 -16.38 -8.12 -12.06
N ALA A 188 -17.38 -7.93 -12.91
CA ALA A 188 -18.00 -6.63 -13.14
C ALA A 188 -18.90 -6.17 -12.00
N ASN A 189 -19.70 -7.08 -11.41
CA ASN A 189 -20.84 -6.70 -10.57
C ASN A 189 -20.65 -7.02 -9.07
N THR A 190 -19.63 -7.78 -8.68
CA THR A 190 -19.45 -8.12 -7.25
C THR A 190 -18.87 -6.97 -6.44
N ASN A 191 -19.45 -6.72 -5.26
CA ASN A 191 -18.87 -5.83 -4.25
C ASN A 191 -17.82 -6.55 -3.38
N SER A 192 -17.71 -7.88 -3.48
CA SER A 192 -16.75 -8.68 -2.72
C SER A 192 -15.38 -8.71 -3.40
N GLN A 193 -14.39 -8.04 -2.81
CA GLN A 193 -13.02 -8.03 -3.33
C GLN A 193 -12.41 -9.44 -3.40
N MET A 194 -12.70 -10.29 -2.41
CA MET A 194 -12.25 -11.68 -2.41
C MET A 194 -12.81 -12.47 -3.59
N MET A 195 -14.09 -12.26 -3.93
CA MET A 195 -14.72 -12.92 -5.07
C MET A 195 -14.17 -12.38 -6.38
N LYS A 196 -14.02 -11.05 -6.50
CA LYS A 196 -13.44 -10.38 -7.67
C LYS A 196 -12.03 -10.89 -7.98
N ARG A 197 -11.22 -11.06 -6.94
CA ARG A 197 -9.89 -11.66 -7.01
C ARG A 197 -9.93 -13.09 -7.54
N ARG A 198 -10.74 -13.94 -6.92
CA ARG A 198 -10.85 -15.35 -7.30
C ARG A 198 -11.16 -15.49 -8.79
N VAL A 199 -12.14 -14.74 -9.29
CA VAL A 199 -12.51 -14.84 -10.71
C VAL A 199 -11.48 -14.19 -11.65
N SER A 200 -10.75 -13.16 -11.18
CA SER A 200 -9.69 -12.52 -11.98
C SER A 200 -8.46 -13.39 -12.23
N GLN A 201 -8.20 -14.40 -11.39
CA GLN A 201 -7.10 -15.35 -11.59
C GLN A 201 -7.27 -16.16 -12.87
N TYR A 202 -8.51 -16.32 -13.35
CA TYR A 202 -8.83 -17.03 -14.58
C TYR A 202 -8.92 -16.10 -15.80
N MET A 203 -8.73 -14.79 -15.60
CA MET A 203 -8.79 -13.78 -16.65
C MET A 203 -7.39 -13.48 -17.18
N LEU A 204 -7.23 -13.57 -18.50
CA LEU A 204 -6.06 -13.05 -19.18
C LEU A 204 -6.19 -11.54 -19.31
N ASN A 205 -5.18 -10.84 -18.81
CA ASN A 205 -5.04 -9.41 -18.99
C ASN A 205 -4.21 -9.16 -20.25
N THR A 206 -4.87 -8.82 -21.36
CA THR A 206 -4.18 -8.53 -22.62
C THR A 206 -4.30 -7.05 -22.96
N GLU A 207 -3.25 -6.49 -23.55
CA GLU A 207 -3.33 -5.14 -24.10
C GLU A 207 -4.44 -5.06 -25.13
N CYS A 208 -5.20 -3.96 -25.11
CA CYS A 208 -6.27 -3.77 -26.06
C CYS A 208 -5.68 -3.67 -27.48
N PRO A 209 -6.08 -4.54 -28.43
CA PRO A 209 -5.52 -4.53 -29.78
C PRO A 209 -5.96 -3.31 -30.62
N VAL A 210 -6.93 -2.52 -30.13
CA VAL A 210 -7.45 -1.35 -30.86
C VAL A 210 -6.66 -0.09 -30.53
N CYS A 211 -6.38 0.14 -29.25
CA CYS A 211 -5.64 1.30 -28.77
C CYS A 211 -4.21 0.97 -28.33
N HIS A 212 -3.80 -0.29 -28.36
CA HIS A 212 -2.47 -0.76 -27.94
C HIS A 212 -2.09 -0.25 -26.54
N GLY A 213 -3.01 -0.40 -25.58
CA GLY A 213 -2.79 0.10 -24.22
C GLY A 213 -3.08 1.59 -24.02
N LYS A 214 -3.20 2.41 -25.08
CA LYS A 214 -3.31 3.88 -24.97
C LYS A 214 -4.67 4.42 -24.54
N ARG A 215 -5.67 3.57 -24.30
CA ARG A 215 -6.97 3.89 -23.68
C ARG A 215 -7.89 4.83 -24.48
N LEU A 216 -7.40 5.55 -25.48
CA LEU A 216 -8.14 6.54 -26.27
C LEU A 216 -8.57 6.01 -27.64
N LYS A 217 -9.49 6.75 -28.27
CA LYS A 217 -9.87 6.59 -29.67
C LYS A 217 -8.72 6.93 -30.63
N ARG A 218 -8.73 6.34 -31.82
CA ARG A 218 -7.68 6.53 -32.82
C ARG A 218 -7.62 7.98 -33.32
N GLU A 219 -8.77 8.63 -33.42
CA GLU A 219 -8.93 10.03 -33.81
C GLU A 219 -8.29 10.98 -32.79
N SER A 220 -8.32 10.65 -31.51
CA SER A 220 -7.63 11.44 -30.48
C SER A 220 -6.13 11.19 -30.49
N LEU A 221 -5.71 9.94 -30.73
CA LEU A 221 -4.29 9.55 -30.81
C LEU A 221 -3.59 9.99 -32.11
N SER A 222 -4.35 10.37 -33.14
CA SER A 222 -3.81 10.90 -34.39
C SER A 222 -3.36 12.36 -34.29
N VAL A 223 -3.88 13.11 -33.30
CA VAL A 223 -3.46 14.49 -33.03
C VAL A 223 -2.13 14.48 -32.30
N LYS A 224 -1.18 15.28 -32.78
CA LYS A 224 0.18 15.32 -32.24
C LYS A 224 0.52 16.67 -31.62
N PHE A 225 1.48 16.71 -30.70
CA PHE A 225 2.13 17.91 -30.20
C PHE A 225 3.61 17.59 -30.00
N ASP A 226 4.49 18.37 -30.63
CA ASP A 226 5.94 18.12 -30.66
C ASP A 226 6.29 16.69 -31.12
N GLY A 227 5.50 16.14 -32.07
CA GLY A 227 5.66 14.79 -32.60
C GLY A 227 5.07 13.65 -31.75
N TYR A 228 4.61 13.93 -30.53
CA TYR A 228 4.01 12.94 -29.63
C TYR A 228 2.48 12.94 -29.72
N ASP A 229 1.81 11.80 -29.51
CA ASP A 229 0.40 11.86 -29.10
C ASP A 229 0.29 12.08 -27.59
N ILE A 230 -0.92 12.43 -27.14
CA ILE A 230 -1.15 12.81 -25.74
C ILE A 230 -0.72 11.74 -24.75
N ILE A 231 -0.83 10.45 -25.11
CA ILE A 231 -0.46 9.35 -24.22
C ILE A 231 1.04 9.13 -24.22
N ASP A 232 1.68 9.16 -25.39
CA ASP A 232 3.15 9.08 -25.45
C ASP A 232 3.80 10.25 -24.71
N LEU A 233 3.27 11.47 -24.86
CA LEU A 233 3.73 12.64 -24.11
C LEU A 233 3.50 12.45 -22.60
N SER A 234 2.32 11.97 -22.19
CA SER A 234 1.98 11.74 -20.77
C SER A 234 2.77 10.60 -20.11
N ASN A 235 3.38 9.71 -20.90
CA ASN A 235 4.28 8.65 -20.43
C ASN A 235 5.72 9.14 -20.20
N LEU A 236 6.10 10.32 -20.70
CA LEU A 236 7.37 10.93 -20.37
C LEU A 236 7.43 11.27 -18.88
N SER A 237 8.65 11.30 -18.33
CA SER A 237 8.86 11.78 -16.97
C SER A 237 8.55 13.28 -16.85
N LEU A 238 8.16 13.75 -15.66
CA LEU A 238 7.88 15.17 -15.41
C LEU A 238 9.09 16.06 -15.77
N SER A 239 10.32 15.58 -15.56
CA SER A 239 11.54 16.28 -15.98
C SER A 239 11.63 16.42 -17.51
N GLN A 240 11.33 15.36 -18.26
CA GLN A 240 11.32 15.43 -19.73
C GLN A 240 10.20 16.34 -20.26
N LEU A 241 9.04 16.34 -19.60
CA LEU A 241 7.96 17.28 -19.91
C LEU A 241 8.40 18.72 -19.66
N MET A 242 9.12 18.97 -18.56
CA MET A 242 9.67 20.29 -18.25
C MET A 242 10.62 20.77 -19.35
N ASP A 243 11.52 19.92 -19.83
CA ASP A 243 12.47 20.27 -20.90
C ASP A 243 11.75 20.71 -22.18
N ILE A 244 10.69 19.97 -22.57
CA ILE A 244 9.86 20.31 -23.74
C ILE A 244 9.16 21.65 -23.50
N PHE A 245 8.39 21.78 -22.41
CA PHE A 245 7.50 22.92 -22.22
C PHE A 245 8.22 24.22 -21.82
N THR A 246 9.42 24.17 -21.26
CA THR A 246 10.24 25.37 -20.98
C THR A 246 10.45 26.18 -22.26
N SER A 247 10.81 25.50 -23.35
CA SER A 247 11.07 26.17 -24.63
C SER A 247 9.81 26.83 -25.24
N TYR A 248 8.64 26.23 -25.02
CA TYR A 248 7.35 26.82 -25.41
C TYR A 248 6.95 28.00 -24.52
N ALA A 249 7.19 27.92 -23.21
CA ALA A 249 6.90 28.99 -22.25
C ALA A 249 7.74 30.24 -22.53
N GLU A 250 9.03 30.06 -22.80
CA GLU A 250 9.97 31.14 -23.20
C GLU A 250 9.70 31.71 -24.59
N GLY A 251 8.85 31.04 -25.38
CA GLY A 251 8.43 31.50 -26.69
C GLY A 251 9.41 31.22 -27.83
N GLN A 252 10.42 30.36 -27.62
CA GLN A 252 11.44 30.05 -28.62
C GLN A 252 10.85 29.36 -29.86
N PHE A 253 9.84 28.50 -29.67
CA PHE A 253 9.14 27.78 -30.74
C PHE A 253 8.07 28.63 -31.45
N LEU A 254 7.72 29.79 -30.91
CA LEU A 254 6.70 30.68 -31.50
C LEU A 254 7.18 31.35 -32.78
N ASN A 255 8.49 31.47 -32.99
CA ASN A 255 9.04 32.17 -34.15
C ASN A 255 8.86 31.41 -35.49
N LYS A 256 8.61 30.09 -35.47
CA LYS A 256 8.35 29.31 -36.70
C LYS A 256 6.87 29.22 -37.08
N GLU A 257 5.95 29.33 -36.12
CA GLU A 257 4.50 29.18 -36.32
C GLU A 257 3.71 30.49 -36.29
N LYS A 258 4.25 31.57 -35.70
CA LYS A 258 3.59 32.88 -35.60
C LYS A 258 3.10 33.43 -36.95
N ASP A 259 3.82 33.13 -38.03
CA ASP A 259 3.48 33.63 -39.36
C ASP A 259 2.34 32.86 -40.04
N LYS A 260 1.93 31.69 -39.50
CA LYS A 260 0.86 30.85 -40.08
C LYS A 260 -0.38 30.73 -39.19
N PHE A 261 -0.23 30.60 -37.87
CA PHE A 261 -1.33 30.42 -36.91
C PHE A 261 -1.05 31.12 -35.57
N PRO A 262 -1.12 32.46 -35.50
CA PRO A 262 -0.73 33.23 -34.30
C PRO A 262 -1.57 32.90 -33.07
N GLU A 263 -2.84 32.52 -33.23
CA GLU A 263 -3.73 32.13 -32.15
C GLU A 263 -3.30 30.82 -31.46
N LYS A 264 -2.85 29.82 -32.23
CA LYS A 264 -2.35 28.55 -31.68
C LYS A 264 -1.09 28.78 -30.86
N ALA A 265 -0.19 29.61 -31.37
CA ALA A 265 1.07 29.95 -30.73
C ALA A 265 0.84 30.60 -29.34
N ILE A 266 -0.07 31.57 -29.25
CA ILE A 266 -0.41 32.25 -27.98
C ILE A 266 -1.03 31.26 -26.97
N VAL A 267 -1.96 30.42 -27.42
CA VAL A 267 -2.60 29.43 -26.55
C VAL A 267 -1.60 28.41 -26.03
N ALA A 268 -0.73 27.89 -26.91
CA ALA A 268 0.33 26.96 -26.52
C ALA A 268 1.28 27.58 -25.49
N GLN A 269 1.72 28.82 -25.70
CA GLN A 269 2.59 29.53 -24.76
C GLN A 269 1.94 29.70 -23.38
N ASN A 270 0.70 30.17 -23.33
CA ASN A 270 0.00 30.40 -22.05
C ASN A 270 -0.20 29.10 -21.26
N ILE A 271 -0.57 28.01 -21.94
CA ILE A 271 -0.69 26.69 -21.31
C ILE A 271 0.69 26.18 -20.88
N ALA A 272 1.73 26.37 -21.68
CA ALA A 272 3.09 25.97 -21.34
C ALA A 272 3.64 26.72 -20.11
N ILE A 273 3.35 28.01 -19.96
CA ILE A 273 3.72 28.80 -18.77
C ILE A 273 3.11 28.18 -17.50
N ASP A 274 1.82 27.86 -17.50
CA ASP A 274 1.15 27.22 -16.35
C ASP A 274 1.68 25.79 -16.11
N LEU A 275 1.88 25.00 -17.17
CA LEU A 275 2.48 23.67 -17.08
C LEU A 275 3.87 23.70 -16.45
N VAL A 276 4.76 24.56 -16.93
CA VAL A 276 6.13 24.73 -16.39
C VAL A 276 6.07 25.15 -14.92
N ALA A 277 5.20 26.09 -14.55
CA ALA A 277 5.06 26.52 -13.16
C ALA A 277 4.63 25.37 -12.23
N ARG A 278 3.74 24.47 -12.68
CA ARG A 278 3.30 23.29 -11.92
C ARG A 278 4.35 22.19 -11.87
N LEU A 279 4.97 21.88 -13.01
CA LEU A 279 6.02 20.88 -13.12
C LEU A 279 7.22 21.24 -12.25
N LYS A 280 7.58 22.53 -12.19
CA LYS A 280 8.73 23.00 -11.41
C LYS A 280 8.61 22.61 -9.93
N ILE A 281 7.45 22.86 -9.33
CA ILE A 281 7.21 22.52 -7.92
C ILE A 281 7.31 21.01 -7.68
N MET A 282 6.76 20.20 -8.59
CA MET A 282 6.82 18.74 -8.45
C MET A 282 8.26 18.23 -8.60
N ILE A 283 9.02 18.78 -9.53
CA ILE A 283 10.44 18.45 -9.72
C ILE A 283 11.26 18.87 -8.51
N ASP A 284 11.05 20.09 -8.00
CA ASP A 284 11.71 20.60 -6.80
C ASP A 284 11.45 19.65 -5.61
N LEU A 285 10.21 19.15 -5.45
CA LEU A 285 9.85 18.14 -4.44
C LEU A 285 10.37 16.71 -4.70
N GLY A 286 11.24 16.53 -5.71
CA GLY A 286 11.87 15.25 -6.04
C GLY A 286 10.99 14.30 -6.83
N LEU A 287 9.89 14.76 -7.44
CA LEU A 287 8.92 13.92 -8.18
C LEU A 287 9.16 13.90 -9.69
N GLY A 288 10.29 14.46 -10.15
CA GLY A 288 10.62 14.63 -11.58
C GLY A 288 10.61 13.32 -12.39
N TYR A 289 10.87 12.19 -11.75
CA TYR A 289 10.94 10.87 -12.38
C TYR A 289 9.57 10.22 -12.64
N LEU A 290 8.48 10.76 -12.06
CA LEU A 290 7.13 10.24 -12.28
C LEU A 290 6.65 10.56 -13.70
N SER A 291 5.77 9.73 -14.26
CA SER A 291 5.00 10.08 -15.47
C SER A 291 3.56 10.43 -15.09
N LEU A 292 2.86 11.15 -15.97
CA LEU A 292 1.47 11.55 -15.72
C LEU A 292 0.51 10.35 -15.80
N GLU A 293 0.86 9.31 -16.55
CA GLU A 293 0.08 8.06 -16.64
C GLU A 293 0.35 7.09 -15.47
N ARG A 294 1.35 7.34 -14.61
CA ARG A 294 1.61 6.49 -13.45
C ARG A 294 0.38 6.43 -12.55
N SER A 295 0.01 5.22 -12.15
CA SER A 295 -1.22 4.98 -11.38
C SER A 295 -1.06 5.39 -9.93
N THR A 296 -2.08 6.03 -9.33
CA THR A 296 -1.98 6.47 -7.93
C THR A 296 -1.78 5.35 -6.91
N PRO A 297 -2.26 4.11 -7.09
CA PRO A 297 -1.97 3.02 -6.18
C PRO A 297 -0.51 2.52 -6.23
N SER A 298 0.22 2.75 -7.33
CA SER A 298 1.65 2.39 -7.46
C SER A 298 2.60 3.51 -7.00
N VAL A 299 2.04 4.65 -6.57
CA VAL A 299 2.76 5.78 -5.98
C VAL A 299 2.85 5.59 -4.46
N SER A 300 4.02 5.90 -3.87
CA SER A 300 4.20 5.78 -2.42
C SER A 300 3.34 6.82 -1.66
N PRO A 301 2.96 6.57 -0.40
CA PRO A 301 2.20 7.55 0.40
C PRO A 301 2.87 8.94 0.43
N GLY A 302 4.18 9.00 0.65
CA GLY A 302 4.95 10.25 0.65
C GLY A 302 5.03 10.93 -0.73
N GLU A 303 5.13 10.18 -1.83
CA GLU A 303 5.02 10.76 -3.19
C GLU A 303 3.62 11.34 -3.44
N LEU A 304 2.56 10.61 -3.08
CA LEU A 304 1.18 11.07 -3.29
C LEU A 304 0.88 12.32 -2.44
N GLN A 305 1.37 12.37 -1.22
CA GLN A 305 1.25 13.53 -0.35
C GLN A 305 1.97 14.75 -0.95
N ARG A 306 3.20 14.58 -1.43
CA ARG A 306 3.95 15.65 -2.12
C ARG A 306 3.27 16.10 -3.41
N LEU A 307 2.69 15.19 -4.19
CA LEU A 307 1.88 15.54 -5.38
C LEU A 307 0.67 16.39 -5.00
N ARG A 308 -0.04 16.02 -3.92
CA ARG A 308 -1.16 16.80 -3.39
C ARG A 308 -0.70 18.17 -2.91
N LEU A 309 0.41 18.23 -2.17
CA LEU A 309 1.00 19.49 -1.70
C LEU A 309 1.37 20.41 -2.86
N ALA A 310 2.06 19.89 -3.89
CA ALA A 310 2.41 20.63 -5.10
C ALA A 310 1.17 21.20 -5.80
N THR A 311 0.08 20.43 -5.81
CA THR A 311 -1.20 20.86 -6.41
C THR A 311 -1.84 22.00 -5.61
N GLN A 312 -1.67 22.03 -4.29
CA GLN A 312 -2.22 23.10 -3.45
C GLN A 312 -1.51 24.44 -3.65
N VAL A 313 -0.22 24.47 -3.99
CA VAL A 313 0.47 25.75 -4.22
C VAL A 313 -0.14 26.54 -5.37
N HIS A 314 -0.69 25.85 -6.37
CA HIS A 314 -1.32 26.46 -7.55
C HIS A 314 -2.84 26.53 -7.48
N SER A 315 -3.47 26.15 -6.36
CA SER A 315 -4.92 26.31 -6.18
C SER A 315 -5.32 27.75 -5.85
N ASN A 316 -4.34 28.63 -5.54
CA ASN A 316 -4.53 30.03 -5.17
C ASN A 316 -5.54 30.22 -4.02
N LEU A 317 -5.63 29.25 -3.11
CA LEU A 317 -6.43 29.37 -1.90
C LEU A 317 -5.80 30.40 -0.95
N PHE A 318 -6.66 31.23 -0.35
CA PHE A 318 -6.29 32.29 0.58
C PHE A 318 -7.13 32.15 1.86
N GLY A 319 -6.52 32.40 3.02
CA GLY A 319 -7.21 32.38 4.30
C GLY A 319 -7.71 30.98 4.68
N VAL A 320 -7.00 29.92 4.28
CA VAL A 320 -7.30 28.54 4.67
C VAL A 320 -6.31 28.02 5.72
N ILE A 321 -6.73 27.01 6.47
CA ILE A 321 -5.85 26.24 7.36
C ILE A 321 -5.46 24.96 6.64
N TYR A 322 -4.17 24.78 6.34
CA TYR A 322 -3.65 23.48 5.92
C TYR A 322 -3.28 22.67 7.16
N VAL A 323 -3.76 21.42 7.23
CA VAL A 323 -3.37 20.46 8.26
C VAL A 323 -2.58 19.35 7.58
N LEU A 324 -1.28 19.30 7.80
CA LEU A 324 -0.36 18.35 7.20
C LEU A 324 0.07 17.32 8.25
N ASP A 325 0.02 16.07 7.85
CA ASP A 325 0.39 14.92 8.66
C ASP A 325 1.75 14.38 8.17
N GLU A 326 2.84 14.73 8.84
CA GLU A 326 4.22 14.29 8.53
C GLU A 326 4.60 14.40 7.03
N PRO A 327 4.62 15.61 6.45
CA PRO A 327 4.93 15.80 5.03
C PRO A 327 6.34 15.40 4.62
N SER A 328 7.25 15.17 5.58
CA SER A 328 8.62 14.70 5.32
C SER A 328 8.83 13.20 5.40
N ALA A 329 7.78 12.43 5.70
CA ALA A 329 7.88 10.98 5.75
C ALA A 329 8.52 10.39 4.49
N GLY A 330 9.61 9.64 4.67
CA GLY A 330 10.37 9.00 3.58
C GLY A 330 11.12 9.98 2.68
N LEU A 331 11.30 11.24 3.10
CA LEU A 331 12.18 12.19 2.42
C LEU A 331 13.62 12.03 2.88
N HIS A 332 14.53 12.09 1.91
CA HIS A 332 15.94 12.24 2.21
C HIS A 332 16.19 13.69 2.70
N PRO A 333 17.10 13.92 3.67
CA PRO A 333 17.38 15.27 4.18
C PRO A 333 17.71 16.32 3.10
N ALA A 334 18.37 15.91 2.02
CA ALA A 334 18.64 16.77 0.86
C ALA A 334 17.38 17.28 0.14
N ASP A 335 16.27 16.56 0.23
CA ASP A 335 14.99 16.89 -0.42
C ASP A 335 14.08 17.74 0.51
N THR A 336 14.40 17.82 1.81
CA THR A 336 13.63 18.59 2.81
C THR A 336 13.65 20.10 2.56
N GLU A 337 14.75 20.63 2.01
CA GLU A 337 14.87 22.06 1.63
C GLU A 337 13.81 22.49 0.60
N ALA A 338 13.51 21.60 -0.36
CA ALA A 338 12.47 21.86 -1.34
C ALA A 338 11.08 21.84 -0.71
N LEU A 339 10.84 20.95 0.24
CA LEU A 339 9.60 20.93 1.03
C LEU A 339 9.41 22.26 1.78
N PHE A 340 10.45 22.79 2.44
CA PHE A 340 10.37 24.10 3.10
C PHE A 340 9.99 25.22 2.14
N THR A 341 10.61 25.25 0.97
CA THR A 341 10.30 26.27 -0.04
C THR A 341 8.83 26.24 -0.44
N VAL A 342 8.24 25.05 -0.54
CA VAL A 342 6.82 24.85 -0.89
C VAL A 342 5.90 25.27 0.27
N LEU A 343 6.22 24.87 1.50
CA LEU A 343 5.46 25.26 2.69
C LEU A 343 5.50 26.78 2.89
N GLN A 344 6.67 27.40 2.72
CA GLN A 344 6.83 28.85 2.83
C GLN A 344 5.97 29.59 1.78
N LYS A 345 5.93 29.12 0.53
CA LYS A 345 5.04 29.69 -0.50
C LYS A 345 3.57 29.62 -0.10
N LEU A 346 3.11 28.51 0.46
CA LEU A 346 1.72 28.38 0.93
C LEU A 346 1.43 29.36 2.07
N LYS A 347 2.38 29.55 2.99
CA LYS A 347 2.30 30.53 4.08
C LYS A 347 2.23 31.97 3.56
N ASP A 348 3.13 32.33 2.65
CA ASP A 348 3.28 33.68 2.09
C ASP A 348 2.05 34.16 1.29
N VAL A 349 1.28 33.22 0.73
CA VAL A 349 0.00 33.52 0.07
C VAL A 349 -1.07 33.95 1.09
N GLY A 350 -0.85 33.81 2.40
CA GLY A 350 -1.79 34.23 3.44
C GLY A 350 -2.59 33.07 4.05
N ASN A 351 -1.98 31.88 4.11
CA ASN A 351 -2.58 30.70 4.73
C ASN A 351 -1.88 30.34 6.03
N SER A 352 -2.60 29.65 6.91
CA SER A 352 -2.03 29.07 8.13
C SER A 352 -1.76 27.58 7.92
N MET A 353 -0.70 27.07 8.53
CA MET A 353 -0.33 25.66 8.43
C MET A 353 -0.15 25.07 9.83
N PHE A 354 -0.81 23.94 10.07
CA PHE A 354 -0.54 23.07 11.20
C PHE A 354 0.11 21.80 10.66
N ILE A 355 1.32 21.53 11.13
CA ILE A 355 2.14 20.42 10.66
C ILE A 355 2.42 19.53 11.85
N VAL A 356 1.98 18.28 11.78
CA VAL A 356 2.43 17.22 12.68
C VAL A 356 3.75 16.71 12.12
N GLU A 357 4.84 16.84 12.88
CA GLU A 357 6.17 16.44 12.43
C GLU A 357 7.00 15.84 13.57
N HIS A 358 7.93 14.98 13.16
CA HIS A 358 8.92 14.38 14.03
C HIS A 358 10.34 14.72 13.58
N GLU A 359 10.53 15.20 12.35
CA GLU A 359 11.85 15.58 11.89
C GLU A 359 12.28 16.94 12.48
N VAL A 360 13.39 16.89 13.22
CA VAL A 360 13.97 18.00 13.96
C VAL A 360 14.32 19.16 13.03
N ASP A 361 14.87 18.87 11.84
CA ASP A 361 15.22 19.92 10.88
C ASP A 361 13.98 20.72 10.47
N ILE A 362 12.80 20.09 10.40
CA ILE A 362 11.55 20.80 10.13
C ILE A 362 11.08 21.60 11.34
N ILE A 363 11.11 20.97 12.52
CA ILE A 363 10.72 21.63 13.77
C ILE A 363 11.54 22.91 13.99
N ARG A 364 12.83 22.93 13.65
CA ARG A 364 13.70 24.12 13.76
C ARG A 364 13.27 25.29 12.86
N HIS A 365 12.58 25.02 11.75
CA HIS A 365 12.13 26.04 10.80
C HIS A 365 10.68 26.50 11.04
N CYS A 366 9.98 25.91 12.01
CA CYS A 366 8.62 26.30 12.35
C CYS A 366 8.59 27.64 13.12
N ASP A 367 7.64 28.51 12.77
CA ASP A 367 7.43 29.79 13.47
C ASP A 367 6.92 29.58 14.92
N TRP A 368 6.20 28.48 15.15
CA TRP A 368 5.58 28.12 16.43
C TRP A 368 5.56 26.61 16.60
N ILE A 369 5.86 26.13 17.80
CA ILE A 369 5.94 24.71 18.14
C ILE A 369 4.97 24.42 19.27
N VAL A 370 4.19 23.36 19.12
CA VAL A 370 3.31 22.80 20.17
C VAL A 370 3.80 21.40 20.50
N ASP A 371 4.39 21.23 21.68
CA ASP A 371 4.89 19.94 22.16
C ASP A 371 3.84 19.24 23.03
N VAL A 372 3.55 17.97 22.74
CA VAL A 372 2.40 17.25 23.31
C VAL A 372 2.83 15.99 24.04
N GLY A 373 2.48 15.92 25.32
CA GLY A 373 2.63 14.79 26.22
C GLY A 373 4.08 14.54 26.63
N PRO A 374 4.33 14.16 27.90
CA PRO A 374 5.64 13.58 28.22
C PRO A 374 5.78 12.16 27.66
N GLU A 375 4.66 11.47 27.38
CA GLU A 375 4.58 10.10 26.89
C GLU A 375 3.43 9.93 25.88
N ALA A 376 3.27 8.73 25.33
CA ALA A 376 2.17 8.36 24.45
C ALA A 376 0.96 7.79 25.23
N GLY A 377 -0.22 7.76 24.58
CA GLY A 377 -1.42 7.14 25.14
C GLY A 377 -2.05 7.88 26.31
N THR A 378 -2.50 7.13 27.32
CA THR A 378 -3.17 7.68 28.52
C THR A 378 -2.26 8.51 29.41
N ASN A 379 -0.93 8.37 29.26
CA ASN A 379 0.06 9.17 29.97
C ASN A 379 0.50 10.41 29.18
N GLY A 380 -0.06 10.61 27.98
CA GLY A 380 0.17 11.74 27.10
C GLY A 380 -1.00 12.72 27.05
N GLY A 381 -1.11 13.45 25.93
CA GLY A 381 -2.26 14.33 25.66
C GLY A 381 -2.26 15.66 26.42
N GLU A 382 -1.19 15.98 27.16
CA GLU A 382 -0.97 17.29 27.79
C GLU A 382 -0.19 18.21 26.85
N ILE A 383 -0.49 19.51 26.81
CA ILE A 383 0.40 20.47 26.12
C ILE A 383 1.57 20.78 27.05
N LEU A 384 2.78 20.34 26.69
CA LEU A 384 4.01 20.62 27.45
C LEU A 384 4.52 22.03 27.17
N TYR A 385 4.43 22.46 25.91
CA TYR A 385 4.95 23.73 25.44
C TYR A 385 4.14 24.25 24.25
N SER A 386 4.04 25.58 24.14
CA SER A 386 3.47 26.27 22.99
C SER A 386 4.18 27.62 22.84
N GLY A 387 5.03 27.76 21.83
CA GLY A 387 5.86 28.95 21.64
C GLY A 387 6.95 28.78 20.58
N THR A 388 7.95 29.65 20.58
CA THR A 388 9.09 29.59 19.65
C THR A 388 10.11 28.53 20.05
N LEU A 389 11.05 28.21 19.16
CA LEU A 389 12.07 27.18 19.39
C LEU A 389 12.91 27.44 20.65
N GLU A 390 13.24 28.70 20.96
CA GLU A 390 14.08 29.04 22.11
C GLU A 390 13.43 28.65 23.43
N GLY A 391 12.11 28.79 23.54
CA GLY A 391 11.41 28.45 24.78
C GLY A 391 11.32 26.94 25.00
N LEU A 392 11.22 26.13 23.93
CA LEU A 392 11.16 24.66 24.04
C LEU A 392 12.40 24.08 24.72
N GLN A 393 13.58 24.65 24.46
CA GLN A 393 14.85 24.16 25.05
C GLN A 393 14.85 24.22 26.59
N SER A 394 14.08 25.16 27.17
CA SER A 394 13.95 25.33 28.61
C SER A 394 12.96 24.38 29.29
N VAL A 395 12.16 23.63 28.52
CA VAL A 395 11.06 22.81 29.05
C VAL A 395 11.56 21.45 29.51
N GLU A 396 11.78 21.26 30.81
CA GLU A 396 12.41 20.04 31.33
C GLU A 396 11.71 18.73 30.99
N ARG A 397 10.38 18.76 30.90
CA ARG A 397 9.54 17.59 30.60
C ARG A 397 9.51 17.22 29.11
N SER A 398 10.01 18.09 28.22
CA SER A 398 10.03 17.83 26.78
C SER A 398 11.11 16.82 26.42
N LEU A 399 10.72 15.71 25.78
CA LEU A 399 11.68 14.77 25.18
C LEU A 399 12.30 15.36 23.92
N THR A 400 11.49 16.08 23.13
CA THR A 400 11.85 16.72 21.86
C THR A 400 13.07 17.63 22.01
N ARG A 401 13.17 18.38 23.12
CA ARG A 401 14.29 19.31 23.39
C ARG A 401 15.67 18.68 23.26
N HIS A 402 15.80 17.39 23.58
CA HIS A 402 17.10 16.69 23.60
C HIS A 402 17.67 16.46 22.21
N TYR A 403 16.81 16.48 21.19
CA TYR A 403 17.11 16.19 19.79
C TYR A 403 17.21 17.47 18.94
N ILE A 404 16.76 18.62 19.46
CA ILE A 404 16.82 19.92 18.77
C ILE A 404 18.23 20.30 18.31
N THR A 405 19.30 19.73 18.86
CA THR A 405 20.66 19.91 18.32
C THR A 405 21.22 18.54 17.94
N PRO A 406 21.76 18.35 16.71
CA PRO A 406 22.32 17.06 16.32
C PRO A 406 23.50 16.74 17.24
N LYS A 407 23.62 15.47 17.63
CA LYS A 407 24.73 15.00 18.46
C LYS A 407 25.38 13.80 17.80
N PRO A 408 26.72 13.73 17.76
CA PRO A 408 27.42 12.56 17.25
C PRO A 408 26.98 11.30 18.00
N ILE A 409 26.60 10.28 17.25
CA ILE A 409 26.16 8.99 17.77
C ILE A 409 27.41 8.11 17.84
N ALA A 410 28.06 8.11 19.00
CA ALA A 410 29.23 7.28 19.22
C ALA A 410 28.83 5.79 19.28
N LYS A 411 28.82 5.10 18.13
CA LYS A 411 28.69 3.64 18.10
C LYS A 411 29.94 3.02 18.70
N LYS A 412 29.81 2.47 19.92
CA LYS A 412 30.94 1.96 20.71
C LYS A 412 31.69 0.79 20.05
N LYS A 413 31.05 0.03 19.17
CA LYS A 413 31.65 -1.12 18.45
C LYS A 413 30.98 -1.33 17.10
N VAL A 414 31.75 -1.18 16.02
CA VAL A 414 31.32 -1.55 14.66
C VAL A 414 31.59 -3.05 14.47
N ARG A 415 30.57 -3.82 14.07
CA ARG A 415 30.73 -5.26 13.78
C ARG A 415 31.47 -5.43 12.46
N LYS A 416 32.38 -6.40 12.39
CA LYS A 416 33.06 -6.75 11.13
C LYS A 416 32.29 -7.87 10.44
N ALA A 417 31.95 -7.65 9.18
CA ALA A 417 31.31 -8.66 8.36
C ALA A 417 32.34 -9.72 7.93
N GLU A 418 32.09 -10.99 8.27
CA GLU A 418 32.92 -12.13 7.83
C GLU A 418 32.37 -12.77 6.54
N GLN A 419 31.12 -12.49 6.20
CA GLN A 419 30.38 -13.12 5.12
C GLN A 419 29.60 -12.07 4.33
N TRP A 420 29.39 -12.33 3.04
CA TRP A 420 28.75 -11.41 2.11
C TRP A 420 27.77 -12.16 1.21
N LEU A 421 26.62 -11.56 0.95
CA LEU A 421 25.67 -11.97 -0.08
C LEU A 421 25.97 -11.18 -1.35
N GLN A 422 26.41 -11.88 -2.40
CA GLN A 422 26.75 -11.27 -3.68
C GLN A 422 25.59 -11.43 -4.66
N VAL A 423 25.14 -10.32 -5.22
CA VAL A 423 24.05 -10.29 -6.19
C VAL A 423 24.52 -9.52 -7.42
N ASN A 424 24.54 -10.19 -8.56
CA ASN A 424 25.08 -9.65 -9.79
C ASN A 424 24.01 -9.45 -10.86
N ASN A 425 24.27 -8.51 -11.78
CA ASN A 425 23.44 -8.18 -12.93
C ASN A 425 21.99 -7.84 -12.54
N VAL A 426 21.77 -7.20 -11.40
CA VAL A 426 20.44 -6.84 -10.93
C VAL A 426 19.83 -5.80 -11.88
N THR A 427 18.65 -6.10 -12.42
CA THR A 427 17.88 -5.17 -13.24
C THR A 427 16.43 -5.14 -12.77
N ARG A 428 15.98 -3.96 -12.37
CA ARG A 428 14.58 -3.68 -12.02
C ARG A 428 14.34 -2.18 -12.00
N ASN A 429 13.27 -1.73 -12.64
CA ASN A 429 12.92 -0.30 -12.75
C ASN A 429 14.11 0.52 -13.30
N ASN A 430 14.61 1.48 -12.52
CA ASN A 430 15.76 2.30 -12.87
C ASN A 430 17.12 1.67 -12.53
N ILE A 431 17.15 0.51 -11.87
CA ILE A 431 18.38 -0.27 -11.66
C ILE A 431 18.65 -1.09 -12.91
N GLN A 432 19.86 -0.94 -13.45
CA GLN A 432 20.27 -1.53 -14.72
C GLN A 432 21.62 -2.23 -14.53
N ASN A 433 21.63 -3.56 -14.59
CA ASN A 433 22.82 -4.40 -14.48
C ASN A 433 23.75 -4.04 -13.31
N LEU A 434 23.18 -3.87 -12.11
CA LEU A 434 23.91 -3.51 -10.90
C LEU A 434 24.48 -4.75 -10.22
N ASP A 435 25.76 -4.69 -9.86
CA ASP A 435 26.41 -5.65 -8.97
C ASP A 435 26.49 -5.06 -7.57
N VAL A 436 26.07 -5.82 -6.56
CA VAL A 436 26.04 -5.36 -5.15
C VAL A 436 26.40 -6.50 -4.20
N SER A 437 27.11 -6.16 -3.13
CA SER A 437 27.46 -7.09 -2.06
C SER A 437 26.87 -6.60 -0.73
N PHE A 438 26.04 -7.41 -0.09
CA PHE A 438 25.47 -7.11 1.23
C PHE A 438 26.22 -7.87 2.32
N PRO A 439 26.76 -7.18 3.34
CA PRO A 439 27.42 -7.87 4.44
C PRO A 439 26.40 -8.61 5.31
N LEU A 440 26.76 -9.83 5.74
CA LEU A 440 25.93 -10.70 6.56
C LEU A 440 26.36 -10.65 8.03
N GLY A 441 25.38 -10.87 8.93
CA GLY A 441 25.59 -10.86 10.37
C GLY A 441 25.77 -9.46 10.97
N VAL A 442 25.35 -8.42 10.24
CA VAL A 442 25.50 -7.02 10.63
C VAL A 442 24.22 -6.22 10.33
N LEU A 443 24.14 -4.98 10.84
CA LEU A 443 23.10 -4.02 10.48
C LEU A 443 23.56 -3.18 9.28
N THR A 444 22.84 -3.28 8.15
CA THR A 444 23.13 -2.51 6.94
C THR A 444 22.01 -1.52 6.65
N SER A 445 22.35 -0.24 6.50
CA SER A 445 21.42 0.79 6.01
C SER A 445 21.60 1.03 4.52
N ILE A 446 20.48 1.09 3.81
CA ILE A 446 20.41 1.46 2.40
C ILE A 446 19.79 2.85 2.33
N THR A 447 20.56 3.83 1.86
CA THR A 447 20.19 5.25 1.87
C THR A 447 20.31 5.88 0.48
N GLY A 448 20.01 7.17 0.38
CA GLY A 448 20.00 7.95 -0.86
C GLY A 448 18.67 8.67 -1.14
N THR A 449 18.65 9.56 -2.12
CA THR A 449 17.50 10.45 -2.41
C THR A 449 16.21 9.70 -2.76
N SER A 450 15.05 10.34 -2.59
CA SER A 450 13.77 9.71 -2.94
C SER A 450 13.74 9.36 -4.44
N GLY A 451 13.30 8.15 -4.80
CA GLY A 451 13.32 7.68 -6.19
C GLY A 451 14.69 7.25 -6.75
N SER A 452 15.75 7.16 -5.92
CA SER A 452 17.07 6.71 -6.37
C SER A 452 17.15 5.23 -6.76
N GLY A 453 16.25 4.39 -6.25
CA GLY A 453 16.22 2.95 -6.56
C GLY A 453 16.28 2.02 -5.34
N LYS A 454 16.39 2.56 -4.11
CA LYS A 454 16.49 1.79 -2.84
C LYS A 454 15.44 0.67 -2.73
N SER A 455 14.15 1.01 -2.83
CA SER A 455 13.06 0.03 -2.73
C SER A 455 13.05 -0.94 -3.92
N SER A 456 13.54 -0.53 -5.10
CA SER A 456 13.68 -1.42 -6.27
C SER A 456 14.78 -2.46 -6.04
N LEU A 457 15.87 -2.07 -5.38
CA LEU A 457 16.99 -2.97 -5.04
C LEU A 457 16.61 -3.94 -3.93
N VAL A 458 16.08 -3.43 -2.82
CA VAL A 458 15.99 -4.16 -1.54
C VAL A 458 14.62 -4.77 -1.34
N SER A 459 13.56 -3.95 -1.28
CA SER A 459 12.18 -4.40 -1.03
C SER A 459 11.57 -5.20 -2.18
N GLN A 460 12.27 -5.27 -3.31
CA GLN A 460 11.79 -5.79 -4.57
C GLN A 460 12.79 -6.81 -5.14
N ALA A 461 13.89 -6.37 -5.77
CA ALA A 461 14.79 -7.30 -6.44
C ALA A 461 15.43 -8.32 -5.48
N LEU A 462 15.98 -7.87 -4.35
CA LEU A 462 16.60 -8.76 -3.36
C LEU A 462 15.58 -9.73 -2.74
N VAL A 463 14.38 -9.23 -2.41
CA VAL A 463 13.29 -10.06 -1.87
C VAL A 463 12.90 -11.18 -2.84
N ASP A 464 12.67 -10.85 -4.12
CA ASP A 464 12.32 -11.82 -5.15
C ASP A 464 13.42 -12.88 -5.31
N LEU A 465 14.67 -12.45 -5.52
CA LEU A 465 15.80 -13.35 -5.77
C LEU A 465 16.07 -14.30 -4.60
N VAL A 466 15.98 -13.81 -3.36
CA VAL A 466 16.19 -14.63 -2.16
C VAL A 466 15.01 -15.58 -1.91
N SER A 467 13.77 -15.13 -2.15
CA SER A 467 12.57 -15.96 -1.95
C SER A 467 12.51 -17.11 -2.95
N ASP A 468 12.81 -16.82 -4.22
CA ASP A 468 12.91 -17.81 -5.29
C ASP A 468 13.98 -18.86 -4.96
N TYR A 469 15.14 -18.45 -4.45
CA TYR A 469 16.18 -19.37 -4.03
C TYR A 469 15.76 -20.25 -2.85
N LEU A 470 15.08 -19.69 -1.85
CA LEU A 470 14.63 -20.42 -0.66
C LEU A 470 13.41 -21.32 -0.94
N GLY A 471 12.78 -21.22 -2.11
CA GLY A 471 11.49 -21.86 -2.40
C GLY A 471 10.38 -21.39 -1.47
N GLN A 472 10.51 -20.18 -0.92
CA GLN A 472 9.49 -19.58 -0.06
C GLN A 472 8.47 -18.87 -0.94
N GLU A 473 7.21 -19.33 -0.91
CA GLU A 473 6.11 -18.49 -1.40
C GLU A 473 6.04 -17.23 -0.53
N ILE A 474 6.34 -16.06 -1.10
CA ILE A 474 6.13 -14.79 -0.42
C ILE A 474 4.62 -14.67 -0.12
N GLU A 475 4.24 -14.56 1.16
CA GLU A 475 2.84 -14.45 1.59
C GLU A 475 2.10 -13.26 0.94
N GLU A 476 2.83 -12.27 0.40
CA GLU A 476 2.30 -11.11 -0.31
C GLU A 476 1.56 -11.46 -1.61
N ALA A 477 1.90 -12.57 -2.27
CA ALA A 477 1.11 -13.09 -3.40
C ALA A 477 -0.34 -13.45 -2.98
N LYS A 478 -0.61 -13.57 -1.67
CA LYS A 478 -1.94 -13.79 -1.07
C LYS A 478 -2.57 -12.51 -0.50
N GLU A 479 -1.91 -11.35 -0.48
CA GLU A 479 -2.46 -10.09 0.09
C GLU A 479 -2.44 -8.85 -0.83
N GLU A 480 -1.89 -8.94 -2.05
CA GLU A 480 -1.95 -7.89 -3.08
C GLU A 480 -3.38 -7.64 -3.60
N GLN A 481 -4.14 -6.95 -2.76
CA GLN A 481 -5.55 -6.57 -2.91
C GLN A 481 -5.77 -5.39 -3.87
N SER A 482 -4.84 -5.09 -4.79
CA SER A 482 -4.98 -4.00 -5.77
C SER A 482 -4.27 -4.20 -7.11
N GLU A 483 -3.38 -5.18 -7.26
CA GLU A 483 -2.47 -5.27 -8.43
C GLU A 483 -3.01 -6.10 -9.60
N LEU A 484 -4.19 -6.73 -9.46
CA LEU A 484 -4.79 -7.49 -10.55
C LEU A 484 -5.30 -6.62 -11.72
N LEU A 485 -5.21 -5.29 -11.59
CA LEU A 485 -5.67 -4.34 -12.61
C LEU A 485 -4.56 -3.52 -13.30
N GLN A 486 -3.28 -3.55 -12.87
CA GLN A 486 -2.15 -2.73 -13.35
C GLN A 486 -0.87 -3.29 -12.71
N GLU A 487 0.30 -3.54 -13.32
CA GLU A 487 1.06 -2.93 -14.44
C GLU A 487 1.69 -4.05 -15.31
N ASN A 488 2.71 -3.76 -16.13
CA ASN A 488 3.61 -4.80 -16.66
C ASN A 488 4.21 -5.53 -15.46
N ILE A 489 4.26 -6.86 -15.46
CA ILE A 489 5.08 -7.59 -14.49
C ILE A 489 6.52 -7.15 -14.80
N ILE A 490 7.04 -6.18 -14.07
CA ILE A 490 8.43 -5.76 -14.20
C ILE A 490 9.22 -6.91 -13.61
N HIS A 491 9.70 -7.79 -14.49
CA HIS A 491 10.48 -8.93 -14.09
C HIS A 491 11.80 -8.45 -13.49
N THR A 492 12.05 -8.87 -12.25
CA THR A 492 13.38 -8.82 -11.67
C THR A 492 14.29 -9.76 -12.46
N SER A 493 15.44 -9.27 -12.91
CA SER A 493 16.55 -10.13 -13.30
C SER A 493 17.76 -9.88 -12.39
N GLY A 494 18.61 -10.88 -12.28
CA GLY A 494 19.78 -10.89 -11.41
C GLY A 494 20.09 -12.30 -10.96
N VAL A 495 21.31 -12.52 -10.47
CA VAL A 495 21.73 -13.84 -9.97
C VAL A 495 22.45 -13.66 -8.65
N ILE A 496 22.04 -14.42 -7.65
CA ILE A 496 22.80 -14.55 -6.40
C ILE A 496 24.00 -15.48 -6.69
N THR A 497 25.20 -14.95 -6.58
CA THR A 497 26.44 -15.68 -6.95
C THR A 497 27.13 -16.34 -5.75
N ASP A 498 27.00 -15.76 -4.55
CA ASP A 498 27.57 -16.31 -3.32
C ASP A 498 26.83 -15.78 -2.07
N GLY A 499 27.03 -16.44 -0.93
CA GLY A 499 26.58 -16.01 0.40
C GLY A 499 25.27 -16.63 0.88
N MET A 500 24.47 -17.19 -0.03
CA MET A 500 23.14 -17.72 0.25
C MET A 500 23.12 -18.90 1.23
N GLN A 501 24.22 -19.67 1.31
CA GLN A 501 24.45 -20.73 2.30
C GLN A 501 24.37 -20.25 3.76
N ASN A 502 24.47 -18.94 3.99
CA ASN A 502 24.39 -18.31 5.31
C ASN A 502 23.00 -17.75 5.64
N ILE A 503 22.04 -17.90 4.74
CA ILE A 503 20.66 -17.44 4.92
C ILE A 503 19.72 -18.66 4.87
N LYS A 504 18.91 -18.83 5.91
CA LYS A 504 17.93 -19.93 6.02
C LYS A 504 16.49 -19.47 5.87
N ARG A 505 16.23 -18.18 6.09
CA ARG A 505 14.90 -17.60 6.11
C ARG A 505 14.98 -16.14 5.72
N LEU A 506 14.02 -15.69 4.92
CA LEU A 506 13.77 -14.28 4.66
C LEU A 506 12.58 -13.81 5.50
N VAL A 507 12.67 -12.61 6.05
CA VAL A 507 11.57 -11.92 6.73
C VAL A 507 11.51 -10.49 6.23
N ARG A 508 10.36 -10.10 5.68
CA ARG A 508 10.08 -8.72 5.27
C ARG A 508 9.18 -8.04 6.30
N VAL A 509 9.53 -6.82 6.68
CA VAL A 509 8.74 -5.99 7.61
C VAL A 509 8.46 -4.63 6.96
N ASP A 510 7.26 -4.48 6.43
CA ASP A 510 6.80 -3.26 5.74
C ASP A 510 5.67 -2.54 6.50
N GLN A 511 5.35 -1.33 6.04
CA GLN A 511 4.31 -0.46 6.61
C GLN A 511 2.88 -0.84 6.19
N LYS A 512 2.68 -1.93 5.43
CA LYS A 512 1.34 -2.38 5.06
C LYS A 512 0.51 -2.67 6.33
N PRO A 513 -0.78 -2.30 6.39
CA PRO A 513 -1.60 -2.58 7.56
C PRO A 513 -1.59 -4.07 7.91
N ILE A 514 -1.55 -4.42 9.20
CA ILE A 514 -1.67 -5.80 9.68
C ILE A 514 -3.04 -6.43 9.37
N GLY A 515 -4.00 -5.62 8.93
CA GLY A 515 -5.29 -6.04 8.42
C GLY A 515 -6.12 -4.84 7.99
N ARG A 516 -6.99 -5.02 7.01
CA ARG A 516 -7.84 -3.93 6.45
C ARG A 516 -9.26 -3.87 7.02
N THR A 517 -9.55 -4.67 8.04
CA THR A 517 -10.87 -4.72 8.67
C THR A 517 -10.74 -4.60 10.19
N PRO A 518 -11.77 -4.10 10.89
CA PRO A 518 -11.75 -4.01 12.36
C PRO A 518 -11.63 -5.36 13.08
N ARG A 519 -11.82 -6.47 12.36
CA ARG A 519 -11.62 -7.83 12.87
C ARG A 519 -10.17 -8.09 13.27
N SER A 520 -9.21 -7.54 12.52
CA SER A 520 -7.78 -7.68 12.84
C SER A 520 -7.41 -6.69 13.94
N ASN A 521 -6.60 -7.14 14.90
CA ASN A 521 -6.06 -6.31 15.98
C ASN A 521 -4.73 -6.88 16.47
N LEU A 522 -4.04 -6.12 17.32
CA LEU A 522 -2.74 -6.48 17.91
C LEU A 522 -2.75 -7.88 18.52
N ALA A 523 -3.77 -8.24 19.31
CA ALA A 523 -3.83 -9.51 20.01
C ALA A 523 -3.99 -10.71 19.06
N THR A 524 -4.77 -10.57 17.99
CA THR A 524 -4.94 -11.61 16.97
C THR A 524 -3.69 -11.79 16.11
N TYR A 525 -3.05 -10.69 15.72
CA TYR A 525 -1.87 -10.74 14.85
C TYR A 525 -0.67 -11.37 15.54
N THR A 526 -0.44 -11.01 16.80
CA THR A 526 0.67 -11.54 17.62
C THR A 526 0.41 -12.96 18.16
N GLY A 527 -0.80 -13.50 18.00
CA GLY A 527 -1.20 -14.79 18.58
C GLY A 527 -1.48 -14.76 20.09
N LEU A 528 -1.26 -13.63 20.78
CA LEU A 528 -1.56 -13.43 22.21
C LEU A 528 -3.00 -13.84 22.55
N PHE A 529 -3.93 -13.56 21.64
CA PHE A 529 -5.35 -13.79 21.86
C PHE A 529 -5.70 -15.27 22.05
N ASP A 530 -4.93 -16.20 21.49
CA ASP A 530 -5.18 -17.63 21.62
C ASP A 530 -4.99 -18.08 23.07
N ARG A 531 -3.91 -17.64 23.71
CA ARG A 531 -3.63 -17.91 25.12
C ARG A 531 -4.66 -17.23 26.03
N ILE A 532 -5.05 -15.99 25.73
CA ILE A 532 -6.11 -15.29 26.48
C ILE A 532 -7.41 -16.09 26.44
N ARG A 533 -7.84 -16.58 25.27
CA ARG A 533 -9.08 -17.38 25.16
C ARG A 533 -9.00 -18.70 25.93
N GLN A 534 -7.83 -19.34 25.99
CA GLN A 534 -7.62 -20.54 26.81
C GLN A 534 -7.85 -20.25 28.30
N LEU A 535 -7.27 -19.17 28.83
CA LEU A 535 -7.46 -18.77 30.22
C LEU A 535 -8.93 -18.54 30.57
N PHE A 536 -9.70 -17.91 29.68
CA PHE A 536 -11.14 -17.70 29.87
C PHE A 536 -11.93 -19.02 29.87
N ALA A 537 -11.59 -19.97 28.99
CA ALA A 537 -12.22 -21.29 28.95
C ALA A 537 -11.92 -22.14 30.20
N GLU A 538 -10.81 -21.88 30.88
CA GLU A 538 -10.41 -22.59 32.10
C GLU A 538 -11.10 -22.07 33.37
N THR A 539 -11.79 -20.94 33.30
CA THR A 539 -12.49 -20.34 34.46
C THR A 539 -13.61 -21.25 35.01
N PRO A 540 -13.91 -21.20 36.32
CA PRO A 540 -14.97 -22.01 36.92
C PRO A 540 -16.35 -21.82 36.24
N MET A 541 -16.67 -20.58 35.87
CA MET A 541 -17.93 -20.23 35.20
C MET A 541 -18.00 -20.73 33.76
N ALA A 542 -16.88 -20.69 33.01
CA ALA A 542 -16.84 -21.27 31.67
C ALA A 542 -17.01 -22.79 31.73
N LYS A 543 -16.33 -23.47 32.68
CA LYS A 543 -16.45 -24.91 32.88
C LYS A 543 -17.87 -25.34 33.24
N SER A 544 -18.53 -24.63 34.17
CA SER A 544 -19.92 -24.96 34.55
C SER A 544 -20.91 -24.79 33.39
N ARG A 545 -20.66 -23.84 32.49
CA ARG A 545 -21.49 -23.58 31.30
C ARG A 545 -21.06 -24.38 30.06
N LYS A 546 -20.04 -25.24 30.17
CA LYS A 546 -19.43 -25.99 29.05
C LYS A 546 -18.98 -25.08 27.90
N TYR A 547 -18.45 -23.91 28.22
CA TYR A 547 -17.91 -22.99 27.23
C TYR A 547 -16.48 -23.40 26.86
N ASP A 548 -16.23 -23.54 25.56
CA ASP A 548 -14.91 -23.84 25.01
C ASP A 548 -14.17 -22.57 24.57
N VAL A 549 -12.92 -22.72 24.15
CA VAL A 549 -12.09 -21.62 23.62
C VAL A 549 -12.76 -20.92 22.42
N GLY A 550 -13.61 -21.63 21.67
CA GLY A 550 -14.38 -21.11 20.55
C GLY A 550 -15.47 -20.12 20.97
N ARG A 551 -16.05 -20.27 22.16
CA ARG A 551 -17.02 -19.31 22.72
C ARG A 551 -16.40 -17.92 22.90
N PHE A 552 -15.13 -17.87 23.27
CA PHE A 552 -14.38 -16.63 23.49
C PHE A 552 -13.73 -16.07 22.22
N SER A 553 -13.95 -16.69 21.05
CA SER A 553 -13.51 -16.16 19.77
C SER A 553 -14.57 -15.25 19.15
N PHE A 554 -14.21 -14.01 18.80
CA PHE A 554 -15.08 -13.13 18.03
C PHE A 554 -15.15 -13.51 16.53
N ASN A 555 -14.29 -14.43 16.06
CA ASN A 555 -14.30 -14.90 14.67
C ASN A 555 -15.32 -16.02 14.42
N VAL A 556 -15.85 -16.65 15.47
CA VAL A 556 -16.76 -17.79 15.38
C VAL A 556 -18.14 -17.42 15.92
N ALA A 557 -19.21 -17.96 15.33
CA ALA A 557 -20.60 -17.62 15.67
C ALA A 557 -21.02 -17.97 17.12
N LYS A 558 -20.21 -18.71 17.88
CA LYS A 558 -20.59 -19.22 19.21
C LYS A 558 -20.86 -18.10 20.23
N GLY A 559 -19.91 -17.20 20.47
CA GLY A 559 -20.03 -16.15 21.51
C GLY A 559 -20.00 -14.72 20.99
N ARG A 560 -19.70 -14.52 19.71
CA ARG A 560 -19.66 -13.19 19.09
C ARG A 560 -21.05 -12.54 19.01
N CYS A 561 -21.06 -11.22 18.92
CA CYS A 561 -22.27 -10.46 18.60
C CYS A 561 -22.79 -10.85 17.21
N THR A 562 -24.10 -11.11 17.09
CA THR A 562 -24.75 -11.53 15.84
C THR A 562 -24.88 -10.38 14.84
N HIS A 563 -25.04 -9.14 15.32
CA HIS A 563 -25.23 -7.96 14.49
C HIS A 563 -23.98 -7.60 13.69
N CYS A 564 -22.88 -7.26 14.38
CA CYS A 564 -21.59 -6.93 13.73
C CYS A 564 -20.74 -8.16 13.38
N LYS A 565 -21.25 -9.38 13.62
CA LYS A 565 -20.53 -10.65 13.38
C LYS A 565 -19.11 -10.66 13.99
N GLY A 566 -18.96 -10.06 15.17
CA GLY A 566 -17.72 -10.00 15.95
C GLY A 566 -16.73 -8.91 15.57
N GLU A 567 -17.04 -8.05 14.59
CA GLU A 567 -16.16 -6.93 14.22
C GLU A 567 -16.16 -5.82 15.26
N GLY A 568 -17.25 -5.68 16.03
CA GLY A 568 -17.42 -4.61 17.02
C GLY A 568 -17.82 -3.26 16.40
N PHE A 569 -17.62 -3.08 15.10
CA PHE A 569 -17.92 -1.88 14.35
C PHE A 569 -18.84 -2.19 13.17
N VAL A 570 -19.48 -1.16 12.62
CA VAL A 570 -20.27 -1.20 11.40
C VAL A 570 -19.75 -0.10 10.48
N MET A 571 -19.55 -0.42 9.21
CA MET A 571 -19.13 0.55 8.20
C MET A 571 -20.34 1.38 7.76
N VAL A 572 -20.19 2.71 7.80
CA VAL A 572 -21.17 3.66 7.26
C VAL A 572 -20.59 4.22 5.97
N GLU A 573 -21.23 3.90 4.85
CA GLU A 573 -20.90 4.49 3.56
C GLU A 573 -21.38 5.94 3.51
N LEU A 574 -20.48 6.84 3.14
CA LEU A 574 -20.76 8.25 2.90
C LEU A 574 -20.61 8.53 1.40
N LEU A 575 -21.55 9.29 0.81
CA LEU A 575 -21.60 9.51 -0.64
C LEU A 575 -20.39 10.30 -1.19
N PHE A 576 -19.93 11.31 -0.45
CA PHE A 576 -18.88 12.24 -0.90
C PHE A 576 -17.63 12.23 -0.01
N LEU A 577 -17.68 11.49 1.10
CA LEU A 577 -16.61 11.42 2.09
C LEU A 577 -16.14 9.98 2.22
N PRO A 578 -14.89 9.75 2.67
CA PRO A 578 -14.44 8.40 3.00
C PRO A 578 -15.42 7.71 3.96
N SER A 579 -15.69 6.43 3.71
CA SER A 579 -16.53 5.63 4.61
C SER A 579 -15.89 5.57 6.00
N VAL A 580 -16.71 5.60 7.05
CA VAL A 580 -16.24 5.60 8.44
C VAL A 580 -16.79 4.40 9.19
N TYR A 581 -16.00 3.88 10.13
CA TYR A 581 -16.45 2.82 11.04
C TYR A 581 -17.03 3.44 12.30
N THR A 582 -18.23 3.01 12.69
CA THR A 582 -18.87 3.40 13.94
C THR A 582 -19.04 2.20 14.87
N PRO A 583 -19.02 2.37 16.20
CA PRO A 583 -19.26 1.27 17.12
C PRO A 583 -20.62 0.61 16.85
N CYS A 584 -20.65 -0.72 16.90
CA CYS A 584 -21.86 -1.51 16.70
C CYS A 584 -22.98 -1.07 17.68
N PRO A 585 -24.20 -0.76 17.21
CA PRO A 585 -25.27 -0.28 18.08
C PRO A 585 -25.73 -1.33 19.10
N THR A 586 -25.58 -2.63 18.78
CA THR A 586 -26.01 -3.73 19.64
C THR A 586 -25.00 -4.03 20.75
N CYS A 587 -23.72 -4.23 20.42
CA CYS A 587 -22.71 -4.62 21.40
C CYS A 587 -21.83 -3.45 21.87
N LYS A 588 -22.02 -2.24 21.32
CA LYS A 588 -21.27 -1.02 21.65
C LYS A 588 -19.75 -1.22 21.60
N GLY A 589 -19.26 -1.86 20.53
CA GLY A 589 -17.82 -2.14 20.36
C GLY A 589 -17.30 -3.41 21.04
N THR A 590 -18.05 -4.03 21.96
CA THR A 590 -17.53 -5.15 22.77
C THR A 590 -17.31 -6.46 22.00
N ARG A 591 -17.81 -6.59 20.77
CA ARG A 591 -17.68 -7.78 19.88
C ARG A 591 -18.42 -9.05 20.32
N TYR A 592 -18.90 -9.15 21.56
CA TYR A 592 -19.52 -10.37 22.11
C TYR A 592 -21.01 -10.20 22.45
N ASN A 593 -21.69 -11.33 22.66
CA ASN A 593 -23.00 -11.35 23.30
C ASN A 593 -22.89 -11.29 24.83
N GLU A 594 -23.97 -10.84 25.49
CA GLU A 594 -24.02 -10.62 26.93
C GLU A 594 -23.63 -11.87 27.73
N LYS A 595 -24.16 -13.04 27.37
CA LYS A 595 -23.86 -14.32 28.05
C LYS A 595 -22.37 -14.67 28.09
N THR A 596 -21.60 -14.23 27.09
CA THR A 596 -20.14 -14.45 27.04
C THR A 596 -19.41 -13.45 27.93
N LEU A 597 -19.92 -12.22 28.04
CA LEU A 597 -19.34 -11.15 28.85
C LEU A 597 -19.58 -11.33 30.36
N GLU A 598 -20.46 -12.24 30.77
CA GLU A 598 -20.63 -12.62 32.17
C GLU A 598 -19.44 -13.41 32.74
N VAL A 599 -18.67 -14.10 31.89
CA VAL A 599 -17.48 -14.84 32.33
C VAL A 599 -16.33 -13.86 32.57
N THR A 600 -15.73 -13.93 33.76
CA THR A 600 -14.61 -13.07 34.15
C THR A 600 -13.36 -13.88 34.50
N TYR A 601 -12.21 -13.30 34.22
CA TYR A 601 -10.89 -13.73 34.67
C TYR A 601 -10.28 -12.55 35.43
N ASN A 602 -9.83 -12.74 36.67
CA ASN A 602 -9.34 -11.68 37.56
C ASN A 602 -10.22 -10.41 37.55
N ASN A 603 -11.54 -10.59 37.73
CA ASN A 603 -12.57 -9.53 37.76
C ASN A 603 -12.76 -8.73 36.45
N LYS A 604 -12.16 -9.14 35.33
CA LYS A 604 -12.41 -8.54 34.00
C LYS A 604 -13.00 -9.58 33.05
N ASN A 605 -14.00 -9.18 32.27
CA ASN A 605 -14.49 -10.01 31.17
C ASN A 605 -13.59 -9.86 29.94
N ILE A 606 -13.81 -10.70 28.92
CA ILE A 606 -12.92 -10.75 27.76
C ILE A 606 -12.88 -9.43 26.96
N ALA A 607 -13.99 -8.69 26.89
CA ALA A 607 -14.01 -7.38 26.23
C ALA A 607 -13.17 -6.36 27.02
N LYS A 608 -13.29 -6.33 28.35
CA LYS A 608 -12.46 -5.47 29.22
C LYS A 608 -10.98 -5.82 29.17
N VAL A 609 -10.63 -7.10 28.95
CA VAL A 609 -9.24 -7.52 28.74
C VAL A 609 -8.72 -7.06 27.39
N LEU A 610 -9.52 -7.16 26.33
CA LEU A 610 -9.17 -6.62 25.01
C LEU A 610 -9.06 -5.09 24.99
N ASP A 611 -9.70 -4.40 25.93
CA ASP A 611 -9.62 -2.94 26.06
C ASP A 611 -8.39 -2.45 26.86
N LEU A 612 -7.63 -3.36 27.47
CA LEU A 612 -6.39 -3.00 28.16
C LEU A 612 -5.32 -2.55 27.15
N THR A 613 -4.55 -1.53 27.53
CA THR A 613 -3.28 -1.20 26.90
C THR A 613 -2.26 -2.34 27.09
N VAL A 614 -1.20 -2.38 26.27
CA VAL A 614 -0.11 -3.36 26.43
C VAL A 614 0.52 -3.24 27.82
N ASP A 615 0.72 -2.03 28.33
CA ASP A 615 1.27 -1.79 29.68
C ASP A 615 0.35 -2.31 30.80
N GLU A 616 -0.95 -2.05 30.71
CA GLU A 616 -1.92 -2.59 31.66
C GLU A 616 -2.01 -4.12 31.57
N ALA A 617 -1.99 -4.67 30.35
CA ALA A 617 -2.01 -6.10 30.12
C ALA A 617 -0.76 -6.80 30.69
N TRP A 618 0.42 -6.18 30.56
CA TRP A 618 1.67 -6.70 31.11
C TRP A 618 1.59 -6.84 32.63
N ASN A 619 1.00 -5.85 33.31
CA ASN A 619 0.74 -5.91 34.74
C ASN A 619 -0.37 -6.93 35.08
N PHE A 620 -1.44 -6.98 34.30
CA PHE A 620 -2.59 -7.86 34.53
C PHE A 620 -2.25 -9.35 34.42
N PHE A 621 -1.35 -9.73 33.50
CA PHE A 621 -0.91 -11.11 33.26
C PHE A 621 0.40 -11.47 33.97
N GLN A 622 0.71 -10.83 35.10
CA GLN A 622 1.96 -11.03 35.85
C GLN A 622 2.32 -12.49 36.17
N HIS A 623 1.32 -13.39 36.25
CA HIS A 623 1.48 -14.82 36.55
C HIS A 623 1.55 -15.73 35.31
N ASP A 624 1.26 -15.24 34.11
CA ASP A 624 1.40 -16.03 32.87
C ASP A 624 2.70 -15.66 32.15
N LYS A 625 3.71 -16.53 32.29
CA LYS A 625 5.06 -16.30 31.75
C LYS A 625 5.06 -16.09 30.23
N SER A 626 4.22 -16.81 29.50
CA SER A 626 4.15 -16.75 28.04
C SER A 626 3.61 -15.39 27.57
N LEU A 627 2.45 -14.98 28.12
CA LEU A 627 1.87 -13.67 27.82
C LEU A 627 2.81 -12.53 28.22
N ARG A 628 3.44 -12.63 29.39
CA ARG A 628 4.37 -11.61 29.87
C ARG A 628 5.54 -11.40 28.92
N GLN A 629 6.16 -12.47 28.43
CA GLN A 629 7.27 -12.37 27.46
C GLN A 629 6.84 -11.68 26.17
N SER A 630 5.70 -12.07 25.60
CA SER A 630 5.19 -11.44 24.37
C SER A 630 4.78 -9.97 24.56
N LEU A 631 4.18 -9.62 25.70
CA LEU A 631 3.84 -8.24 26.05
C LEU A 631 5.08 -7.38 26.33
N ASP A 632 6.13 -7.97 26.90
CA ASP A 632 7.40 -7.28 27.14
C ASP A 632 8.04 -6.83 25.83
N VAL A 633 8.06 -7.71 24.82
CA VAL A 633 8.55 -7.37 23.47
C VAL A 633 7.75 -6.21 22.87
N LEU A 634 6.42 -6.22 22.98
CA LEU A 634 5.56 -5.14 22.48
C LEU A 634 5.85 -3.81 23.18
N LYS A 635 6.11 -3.83 24.49
CA LYS A 635 6.50 -2.65 25.25
C LYS A 635 7.88 -2.14 24.81
N GLN A 636 8.84 -3.03 24.61
CA GLN A 636 10.21 -2.69 24.19
C GLN A 636 10.26 -2.05 22.79
N VAL A 637 9.36 -2.43 21.87
CA VAL A 637 9.22 -1.76 20.56
C VAL A 637 8.39 -0.47 20.63
N GLY A 638 8.00 -0.01 21.83
CA GLY A 638 7.30 1.26 22.03
C GLY A 638 5.79 1.24 21.83
N LEU A 639 5.14 0.07 21.90
CA LEU A 639 3.68 -0.07 21.69
C LEU A 639 2.90 -0.19 23.01
N GLY A 640 3.47 0.25 24.13
CA GLY A 640 2.88 0.15 25.48
C GLY A 640 1.46 0.73 25.59
N TYR A 641 1.19 1.80 24.84
CA TYR A 641 -0.08 2.53 24.86
C TYR A 641 -1.20 1.91 24.01
N ILE A 642 -0.89 0.97 23.12
CA ILE A 642 -1.88 0.40 22.19
C ILE A 642 -2.78 -0.59 22.95
N ARG A 643 -4.09 -0.55 22.70
CA ARG A 643 -5.01 -1.53 23.28
C ARG A 643 -4.92 -2.88 22.55
N LEU A 644 -4.98 -3.98 23.29
CA LEU A 644 -4.90 -5.35 22.73
C LEU A 644 -5.91 -5.60 21.59
N GLY A 645 -7.13 -5.09 21.75
CA GLY A 645 -8.25 -5.22 20.83
C GLY A 645 -8.44 -4.04 19.88
N GLN A 646 -7.50 -3.07 19.84
CA GLN A 646 -7.58 -1.91 18.96
C GLN A 646 -7.68 -2.36 17.49
N PRO A 647 -8.71 -1.91 16.74
CA PRO A 647 -8.86 -2.26 15.34
C PRO A 647 -7.61 -1.93 14.52
N ALA A 648 -7.20 -2.84 13.63
CA ALA A 648 -6.07 -2.62 12.73
C ALA A 648 -6.24 -1.39 11.82
N THR A 649 -7.49 -1.01 11.54
CA THR A 649 -7.83 0.19 10.75
C THR A 649 -7.60 1.50 11.50
N GLU A 650 -7.39 1.46 12.82
CA GLU A 650 -7.05 2.62 13.65
C GLU A 650 -5.54 2.72 13.92
N LEU A 651 -4.74 1.76 13.42
CA LEU A 651 -3.29 1.75 13.63
C LEU A 651 -2.59 2.56 12.53
N SER A 652 -1.55 3.30 12.92
CA SER A 652 -0.66 3.95 11.94
C SER A 652 0.19 2.92 11.19
N GLY A 653 0.80 3.32 10.07
CA GLY A 653 1.72 2.48 9.31
C GLY A 653 2.90 2.01 10.17
N GLY A 654 3.52 2.94 10.92
CA GLY A 654 4.62 2.64 11.84
C GLY A 654 4.20 1.77 13.02
N GLU A 655 2.98 1.90 13.55
CA GLU A 655 2.45 0.99 14.57
C GLU A 655 2.27 -0.44 14.01
N ALA A 656 1.68 -0.57 12.82
CA ALA A 656 1.52 -1.85 12.16
C ALA A 656 2.88 -2.54 11.91
N GLN A 657 3.87 -1.78 11.46
CA GLN A 657 5.22 -2.27 11.22
C GLN A 657 5.89 -2.76 12.52
N ARG A 658 5.80 -1.98 13.61
CA ARG A 658 6.33 -2.38 14.92
C ARG A 658 5.64 -3.61 15.49
N ILE A 659 4.35 -3.81 15.23
CA ILE A 659 3.64 -5.05 15.61
C ILE A 659 4.20 -6.26 14.85
N LYS A 660 4.50 -6.12 13.56
CA LYS A 660 5.15 -7.18 12.76
C LYS A 660 6.54 -7.51 13.29
N LEU A 661 7.34 -6.47 13.57
CA LEU A 661 8.66 -6.63 14.17
C LEU A 661 8.58 -7.34 15.53
N ALA A 662 7.66 -6.94 16.40
CA ALA A 662 7.43 -7.59 17.68
C ALA A 662 7.05 -9.07 17.55
N SER A 663 6.23 -9.42 16.56
CA SER A 663 5.89 -10.82 16.29
C SER A 663 7.11 -11.68 15.91
N GLU A 664 8.09 -11.09 15.21
CA GLU A 664 9.33 -11.78 14.86
C GLU A 664 10.33 -11.83 16.02
N LEU A 665 10.41 -10.78 16.84
CA LEU A 665 11.21 -10.76 18.07
C LEU A 665 10.75 -11.80 19.10
N GLN A 666 9.45 -12.13 19.12
CA GLN A 666 8.89 -13.18 20.00
C GLN A 666 9.34 -14.59 19.60
N ARG A 667 9.81 -14.80 18.36
CA ARG A 667 10.22 -16.12 17.90
C ARG A 667 11.59 -16.47 18.46
N THR A 668 11.84 -17.77 18.66
CA THR A 668 13.16 -18.26 19.03
C THR A 668 14.15 -17.94 17.92
N GLN A 669 15.14 -17.11 18.24
CA GLN A 669 16.19 -16.72 17.31
C GLN A 669 17.14 -17.90 17.09
N ARG A 670 17.23 -18.38 15.84
CA ARG A 670 18.10 -19.50 15.44
C ARG A 670 19.33 -19.04 14.64
N GLY A 671 19.49 -17.72 14.49
CA GLY A 671 20.46 -17.08 13.59
C GLY A 671 20.15 -17.34 12.11
N LYS A 672 20.95 -16.74 11.22
CA LYS A 672 20.86 -16.92 9.75
C LYS A 672 19.52 -16.53 9.13
N THR A 673 18.77 -15.63 9.77
CA THR A 673 17.59 -14.99 9.16
C THR A 673 18.02 -13.67 8.53
N LEU A 674 17.56 -13.39 7.31
CA LEU A 674 17.69 -12.10 6.67
C LEU A 674 16.41 -11.29 6.92
N TYR A 675 16.52 -10.20 7.67
CA TYR A 675 15.44 -9.24 7.89
C TYR A 675 15.58 -8.08 6.92
N ILE A 676 14.52 -7.78 6.18
CA ILE A 676 14.41 -6.61 5.31
C ILE A 676 13.34 -5.68 5.87
N LEU A 677 13.72 -4.46 6.23
CA LEU A 677 12.83 -3.43 6.75
C LEU A 677 12.76 -2.25 5.79
N ASP A 678 11.55 -1.77 5.53
CA ASP A 678 11.31 -0.62 4.66
C ASP A 678 10.90 0.59 5.52
N GLU A 679 11.81 1.55 5.68
CA GLU A 679 11.64 2.79 6.45
C GLU A 679 11.00 2.56 7.84
N PRO A 680 11.61 1.77 8.73
CA PRO A 680 11.03 1.46 10.05
C PRO A 680 10.98 2.64 11.02
N THR A 681 11.59 3.77 10.68
CA THR A 681 11.54 5.03 11.44
C THR A 681 10.40 5.97 11.07
N THR A 682 9.65 5.70 10.00
CA THR A 682 8.56 6.59 9.57
C THR A 682 7.53 6.79 10.69
N GLY A 683 7.25 8.06 10.99
CA GLY A 683 6.31 8.46 12.03
C GLY A 683 6.75 8.12 13.45
N LEU A 684 8.05 7.96 13.69
CA LEU A 684 8.61 7.79 15.03
C LEU A 684 9.29 9.08 15.49
N HIS A 685 9.01 9.45 16.74
CA HIS A 685 9.80 10.44 17.43
C HIS A 685 11.24 9.92 17.62
N PRO A 686 12.30 10.77 17.57
CA PRO A 686 13.68 10.34 17.73
C PRO A 686 13.97 9.44 18.95
N SER A 687 13.28 9.67 20.08
CA SER A 687 13.40 8.80 21.26
C SER A 687 12.90 7.37 21.06
N ASP A 688 11.94 7.18 20.15
CA ASP A 688 11.45 5.85 19.78
C ASP A 688 12.33 5.20 18.71
N VAL A 689 12.98 6.01 17.86
CA VAL A 689 14.03 5.55 16.94
C VAL A 689 15.19 4.94 17.72
N GLU A 690 15.64 5.55 18.82
CA GLU A 690 16.68 4.96 19.68
C GLU A 690 16.30 3.58 20.23
N LYS A 691 15.04 3.41 20.68
CA LYS A 691 14.54 2.11 21.16
C LYS A 691 14.53 1.08 20.03
N LEU A 692 14.07 1.48 18.84
CA LEU A 692 14.06 0.63 17.66
C LEU A 692 15.48 0.16 17.28
N ILE A 693 16.46 1.07 17.25
CA ILE A 693 17.87 0.73 17.00
C ILE A 693 18.35 -0.35 17.98
N GLY A 694 17.97 -0.26 19.26
CA GLY A 694 18.28 -1.29 20.26
C GLY A 694 17.72 -2.67 19.88
N GLN A 695 16.48 -2.72 19.38
CA GLN A 695 15.82 -3.97 18.95
C GLN A 695 16.43 -4.55 17.66
N LEU A 696 16.82 -3.69 16.71
CA LEU A 696 17.52 -4.14 15.50
C LEU A 696 18.88 -4.73 15.85
N ASN A 697 19.63 -4.10 16.76
CA ASN A 697 20.90 -4.64 17.25
C ASN A 697 20.71 -5.98 17.97
N PHE A 698 19.64 -6.16 18.75
CA PHE A 698 19.33 -7.44 19.38
C PHE A 698 19.15 -8.57 18.36
N LEU A 699 18.48 -8.30 17.23
CA LEU A 699 18.35 -9.28 16.14
C LEU A 699 19.71 -9.65 15.54
N VAL A 700 20.57 -8.66 15.32
CA VAL A 700 21.92 -8.87 14.77
C VAL A 700 22.81 -9.64 15.75
N ASP A 701 22.77 -9.30 17.03
CA ASP A 701 23.54 -9.99 18.08
C ASP A 701 23.12 -11.46 18.26
N ALA A 702 21.87 -11.80 17.89
CA ALA A 702 21.39 -13.18 17.81
C ALA A 702 21.89 -13.95 16.57
N GLY A 703 22.77 -13.36 15.76
CA GLY A 703 23.37 -13.98 14.57
C GLY A 703 22.52 -13.86 13.30
N ASN A 704 21.61 -12.89 13.24
CA ASN A 704 20.83 -12.58 12.05
C ASN A 704 21.45 -11.41 11.25
N THR A 705 20.96 -11.19 10.03
CA THR A 705 21.32 -10.02 9.22
C THR A 705 20.12 -9.09 9.13
N VAL A 706 20.32 -7.80 9.29
CA VAL A 706 19.27 -6.78 9.15
C VAL A 706 19.69 -5.80 8.06
N ILE A 707 18.87 -5.70 7.01
CA ILE A 707 19.00 -4.70 5.96
C ILE A 707 17.78 -3.78 6.06
N THR A 708 18.02 -2.48 6.20
CA THR A 708 16.96 -1.48 6.35
C THR A 708 17.11 -0.38 5.31
N ILE A 709 16.02 -0.02 4.63
CA ILE A 709 15.96 1.21 3.83
C ILE A 709 15.71 2.35 4.80
N GLU A 710 16.58 3.36 4.81
CA GLU A 710 16.52 4.42 5.81
C GLU A 710 16.87 5.81 5.28
N HIS A 711 16.19 6.77 5.88
CA HIS A 711 16.36 8.21 5.66
C HIS A 711 16.76 8.94 6.95
N ASP A 712 16.49 8.36 8.12
CA ASP A 712 16.90 8.92 9.41
C ASP A 712 18.41 8.69 9.65
N MET A 713 19.16 9.79 9.76
CA MET A 713 20.61 9.72 9.96
C MET A 713 21.00 9.10 11.31
N HIS A 714 20.12 9.05 12.32
CA HIS A 714 20.39 8.34 13.57
C HIS A 714 20.54 6.84 13.34
N VAL A 715 19.69 6.25 12.49
CA VAL A 715 19.79 4.83 12.14
C VAL A 715 20.99 4.60 11.23
N VAL A 716 21.17 5.44 10.21
CA VAL A 716 22.30 5.31 9.26
C VAL A 716 23.65 5.41 9.97
N ALA A 717 23.82 6.37 10.91
CA ALA A 717 25.03 6.49 11.72
C ALA A 717 25.21 5.31 12.70
N SER A 718 24.12 4.70 13.15
CA SER A 718 24.13 3.52 14.03
C SER A 718 24.34 2.19 13.31
N SER A 719 24.37 2.18 11.98
CA SER A 719 24.58 0.97 11.18
C SER A 719 26.03 0.49 11.19
N ASP A 720 26.24 -0.78 10.87
CA ASP A 720 27.59 -1.36 10.70
C ASP A 720 28.12 -1.09 9.28
N TRP A 721 27.20 -1.06 8.30
CA TRP A 721 27.49 -0.78 6.90
C TRP A 721 26.41 0.11 6.29
N VAL A 722 26.80 0.94 5.34
CA VAL A 722 25.90 1.85 4.60
C VAL A 722 26.15 1.67 3.10
N ILE A 723 25.07 1.58 2.33
CA ILE A 723 25.10 1.63 0.86
C ILE A 723 24.23 2.81 0.43
N ASP A 724 24.84 3.81 -0.20
CA ASP A 724 24.17 5.00 -0.73
C ASP A 724 23.86 4.82 -2.22
N ILE A 725 22.57 4.89 -2.56
CA ILE A 725 22.04 4.74 -3.92
C ILE A 725 21.74 6.13 -4.50
N GLY A 726 22.29 6.42 -5.68
CA GLY A 726 22.14 7.72 -6.34
C GLY A 726 22.83 7.74 -7.71
N PRO A 727 23.37 8.89 -8.16
CA PRO A 727 23.46 10.20 -7.49
C PRO A 727 22.16 11.04 -7.47
N GLY A 728 21.15 10.64 -8.24
CA GLY A 728 19.85 11.30 -8.32
C GLY A 728 18.67 10.32 -8.23
N ALA A 729 17.54 10.72 -8.78
CA ALA A 729 16.30 9.95 -8.81
C ALA A 729 15.96 9.52 -10.25
N GLY A 730 15.18 8.44 -10.40
CA GLY A 730 14.78 7.96 -11.73
C GLY A 730 15.98 7.56 -12.57
N LYS A 731 16.10 8.15 -13.77
CA LYS A 731 17.18 7.85 -14.73
C LYS A 731 18.57 8.23 -14.24
N ASP A 732 18.67 9.24 -13.37
CA ASP A 732 19.94 9.69 -12.78
C ASP A 732 20.28 8.92 -11.48
N GLY A 733 19.47 7.94 -11.11
CA GLY A 733 19.69 7.04 -9.98
C GLY A 733 20.15 5.64 -10.39
N GLY A 734 19.90 4.67 -9.51
CA GLY A 734 20.10 3.24 -9.78
C GLY A 734 21.54 2.75 -9.65
N GLN A 735 22.45 3.60 -9.18
CA GLN A 735 23.87 3.28 -9.00
C GLN A 735 24.29 3.39 -7.52
N ILE A 736 25.31 2.63 -7.13
CA ILE A 736 25.95 2.77 -5.82
C ILE A 736 26.93 3.93 -5.91
N VAL A 737 26.72 4.98 -5.12
CA VAL A 737 27.56 6.18 -5.08
C VAL A 737 28.66 6.07 -4.03
N ALA A 738 28.31 5.46 -2.90
CA ALA A 738 29.21 5.19 -1.80
C ALA A 738 28.76 3.91 -1.08
N GLU A 739 29.73 3.12 -0.62
CA GLU A 739 29.49 2.00 0.28
C GLU A 739 30.65 1.91 1.28
N GLY A 740 30.36 1.50 2.51
CA GLY A 740 31.36 1.49 3.56
C GLY A 740 30.75 1.50 4.96
N THR A 741 31.62 1.69 5.95
CA THR A 741 31.19 2.12 7.29
C THR A 741 30.58 3.53 7.22
N PRO A 742 29.72 3.92 8.19
CA PRO A 742 29.14 5.27 8.21
C PRO A 742 30.19 6.40 8.12
N VAL A 743 31.34 6.23 8.77
CA VAL A 743 32.46 7.20 8.76
C VAL A 743 33.13 7.30 7.38
N GLU A 744 33.20 6.20 6.63
CA GLU A 744 33.75 6.20 5.26
C GLU A 744 32.78 6.87 4.28
N VAL A 745 31.49 6.55 4.38
CA VAL A 745 30.45 7.16 3.53
C VAL A 745 30.32 8.66 3.80
N ALA A 746 30.41 9.11 5.06
CA ALA A 746 30.37 10.52 5.43
C ALA A 746 31.50 11.38 4.81
N LYS A 747 32.58 10.76 4.34
CA LYS A 747 33.71 11.46 3.67
C LYS A 747 33.58 11.48 2.15
N ASN A 748 32.60 10.79 1.58
CA ASN A 748 32.45 10.68 0.13
C ASN A 748 31.81 11.94 -0.46
N THR A 749 32.57 12.68 -1.28
CA THR A 749 32.12 13.95 -1.87
C THR A 749 31.06 13.81 -2.96
N LYS A 750 30.84 12.60 -3.50
CA LYS A 750 29.81 12.34 -4.52
C LYS A 750 28.45 12.00 -3.89
N SER A 751 28.45 11.53 -2.65
CA SER A 751 27.24 11.17 -1.91
C SER A 751 26.51 12.43 -1.43
N LYS A 752 25.22 12.54 -1.74
CA LYS A 752 24.37 13.60 -1.17
C LYS A 752 24.10 13.36 0.31
N THR A 753 24.14 12.11 0.75
CA THR A 753 23.96 11.72 2.15
C THR A 753 25.15 12.09 3.02
N ALA A 754 26.37 12.09 2.47
CA ALA A 754 27.61 12.32 3.22
C ALA A 754 27.60 13.59 4.09
N LYS A 755 27.11 14.71 3.55
CA LYS A 755 27.02 15.99 4.29
C LYS A 755 26.18 15.85 5.57
N TYR A 756 25.04 15.18 5.48
CA TYR A 756 24.10 15.02 6.59
C TYR A 756 24.61 13.96 7.58
N LEU A 757 25.14 12.85 7.06
CA LEU A 757 25.70 11.79 7.89
C LEU A 757 26.90 12.28 8.73
N ALA A 758 27.71 13.19 8.19
CA ALA A 758 28.86 13.77 8.88
C ALA A 758 28.51 14.51 10.19
N GLU A 759 27.27 14.98 10.36
CA GLU A 759 26.83 15.63 11.61
C GLU A 759 26.57 14.62 12.75
N TYR A 760 26.45 13.33 12.41
CA TYR A 760 26.09 12.25 13.33
C TYR A 760 27.23 11.25 13.60
N VAL A 761 28.36 11.31 12.88
CA VAL A 761 29.46 10.31 13.00
C VAL A 761 30.76 10.86 13.57
#